data_AF-A0AAV6PRS0-F1
#
_entry.id   AF-A0AAV6PRS0-F1
#
_cell.length_a   1.000
_cell.length_b   1.000
_cell.length_c   1.000
_cell.angle_alpha   90.00
_cell.angle_beta   90.00
_cell.angle_gamma   90.00
#
_symmetry.space_group_name_H-M   'P 1'
#
loop_
_entity.id
_entity.type
_entity.pdbx_description
1 polymer ?
#
loop_
_entity_poly.entity_id
_entity_poly.type
_entity_poly.pdbx_seq_one_letter_code
_entity_poly.pdbx_strand_id
1 'polypeptide(L)'
;VGLQKVLDEHKISLRSRFEHVTEGTEGTGSRTLLNRIFTELYITEGQSEEVNTQHEVMQLEKTSKKKMVQDTPIKCCDIFKALPDQQGSIRVVLTNGVAGVGKTFSVQKFTLDWAEGLENQDVNLLIVLSFRELNLIRDQQHSLLSLLHVFYPTLEKVRAEELAVCKPLFIFDGLDESRLSLDFSSRTLVSDVTHMSSVNVLLTNLIQGNLLPSALVWITSRPAAANQIPPKCVARVTEVRGFTDDQKDEYFRKRSRTEDLSSRIISHVKTSRSLHIMCQVPVFCWISATVLEHMLTTEQRGELPKTLTDLYSHFLLVQTKRKKNKYDKGRETSPQELMKADSDFLLKLGRLAFEHLQKGDIMFYKEDLERCGLSVTEASVYSGVCTEIFRRESVIFQKSVYCFVHLSVQEFLAAVYMFHCFTNRKTEVLQDFFRKKVDDDDDGGYTPLDVFLKSAMEKSLQSENGHLDLFVRFLHGLCLESNQRLLRGLLGQTQNSPEIIQRVIENLKEMNTENISPDRSINIFHCLTEMNEQSVHQEIQEFMKSKNREQELSEIHCSALAYMLQMSEEVLDELDLDKYSTSDQGKQRLIPAVRNCRKARLCYCSLTEISCSCLASALKSNPSHLRDLNLSWNQLQDSGVKLLCSGLESPHCRLETLKLWHCSLTEISCSSLVSALKSNPSHLRVLDLSVNQLQDSAVKPLRDLQKSPDYRLETLR
;
A
#
# COMPACT_ATOMS: atom_id res chain seq x y z
N VAL A 1 -12.38 -44.34 16.31
CA VAL A 1 -11.51 -43.81 17.38
C VAL A 1 -10.27 -43.05 16.82
N GLY A 2 -10.00 -43.07 15.51
CA GLY A 2 -8.78 -42.45 14.93
C GLY A 2 -8.87 -40.96 14.57
N LEU A 3 -9.88 -40.54 13.78
CA LEU A 3 -9.90 -39.20 13.17
C LEU A 3 -9.99 -38.05 14.19
N GLN A 4 -10.89 -38.13 15.18
CA GLN A 4 -11.03 -37.06 16.18
C GLN A 4 -9.73 -36.80 16.95
N LYS A 5 -9.01 -37.87 17.32
CA LYS A 5 -7.73 -37.75 18.02
C LYS A 5 -6.68 -37.05 17.15
N VAL A 6 -6.65 -37.35 15.86
CA VAL A 6 -5.75 -36.70 14.89
C VAL A 6 -6.11 -35.22 14.72
N LEU A 7 -7.39 -34.88 14.67
CA LEU A 7 -7.87 -33.50 14.61
C LEU A 7 -7.53 -32.72 15.90
N ASP A 8 -7.63 -33.35 17.07
CA ASP A 8 -7.27 -32.73 18.35
C ASP A 8 -5.74 -32.49 18.43
N GLU A 9 -4.93 -33.47 17.99
CA GLU A 9 -3.46 -33.31 17.86
C GLU A 9 -3.11 -32.17 16.89
N HIS A 10 -3.84 -32.04 15.78
CA HIS A 10 -3.68 -30.96 14.82
C HIS A 10 -4.06 -29.59 15.41
N LYS A 11 -5.17 -29.50 16.17
CA LYS A 11 -5.56 -28.28 16.90
C LYS A 11 -4.47 -27.83 17.87
N ILE A 12 -3.89 -28.76 18.64
CA ILE A 12 -2.78 -28.45 19.57
C ILE A 12 -1.56 -27.93 18.80
N SER A 13 -1.23 -28.54 17.66
CA SER A 13 -0.13 -28.10 16.80
C SER A 13 -0.35 -26.67 16.28
N LEU A 14 -1.55 -26.37 15.76
CA LEU A 14 -1.91 -25.04 15.30
C LEU A 14 -1.90 -24.01 16.42
N ARG A 15 -2.44 -24.35 17.60
CA ARG A 15 -2.38 -23.49 18.78
C ARG A 15 -0.94 -23.15 19.15
N SER A 16 -0.07 -24.16 19.28
CA SER A 16 1.34 -23.94 19.58
C SER A 16 2.05 -23.09 18.53
N ARG A 17 1.65 -23.19 17.26
CA ARG A 17 2.21 -22.42 16.14
C ARG A 17 1.80 -20.94 16.18
N PHE A 18 0.55 -20.64 16.54
CA PHE A 18 -0.03 -19.29 16.41
C PHE A 18 -0.29 -18.53 17.74
N GLU A 19 -0.16 -19.18 18.89
CA GLU A 19 -0.38 -18.56 20.22
C GLU A 19 0.60 -17.39 20.50
N HIS A 20 1.75 -17.40 19.84
CA HIS A 20 2.87 -16.54 20.15
C HIS A 20 3.38 -15.77 18.93
N VAL A 21 3.37 -14.43 19.03
CA VAL A 21 3.97 -13.55 18.02
C VAL A 21 5.33 -13.07 18.47
N THR A 22 6.27 -13.00 17.52
CA THR A 22 7.56 -12.34 17.71
C THR A 22 7.42 -10.85 17.44
N GLU A 23 7.31 -10.03 18.49
CA GLU A 23 7.35 -8.55 18.38
C GLU A 23 8.76 -7.98 18.15
N GLY A 24 9.67 -8.79 17.58
CA GLY A 24 11.10 -8.50 17.54
C GLY A 24 11.83 -8.89 18.83
N THR A 25 13.08 -9.32 18.64
CA THR A 25 14.08 -9.86 19.58
C THR A 25 13.79 -11.23 20.23
N GLU A 26 14.15 -12.29 19.51
CA GLU A 26 14.13 -13.70 19.94
C GLU A 26 15.10 -14.03 21.11
N GLY A 27 14.89 -13.56 22.34
CA GLY A 27 15.80 -14.02 23.39
C GLY A 27 15.58 -13.61 24.82
N THR A 28 14.53 -12.85 25.11
CA THR A 28 13.85 -13.13 26.37
C THR A 28 12.74 -14.10 26.00
N GLY A 29 12.50 -15.15 26.77
CA GLY A 29 11.36 -16.05 26.59
C GLY A 29 9.99 -15.37 26.67
N SER A 30 9.91 -14.05 26.54
CA SER A 30 8.68 -13.29 26.33
C SER A 30 8.27 -13.38 24.87
N ARG A 31 7.90 -14.59 24.43
CA ARG A 31 6.96 -14.68 23.31
C ARG A 31 5.69 -13.94 23.74
N THR A 32 5.32 -12.86 23.06
CA THR A 32 4.12 -12.13 23.43
C THR A 32 2.92 -12.94 22.97
N LEU A 33 1.99 -13.21 23.88
CA LEU A 33 0.74 -13.87 23.55
C LEU A 33 -0.02 -13.01 22.54
N LEU A 34 -0.42 -13.59 21.41
CA LEU A 34 -1.16 -12.87 20.36
C LEU A 34 -2.38 -12.17 20.96
N ASN A 35 -3.13 -12.86 21.82
CA ASN A 35 -4.32 -12.34 22.49
C ASN A 35 -4.08 -11.08 23.36
N ARG A 36 -2.85 -10.86 23.83
CA ARG A 36 -2.52 -9.68 24.66
C ARG A 36 -2.37 -8.40 23.82
N ILE A 37 -1.89 -8.54 22.60
CA ILE A 37 -1.53 -7.41 21.72
C ILE A 37 -2.50 -7.23 20.55
N PHE A 38 -3.32 -8.26 20.27
CA PHE A 38 -4.28 -8.22 19.20
C PHE A 38 -5.31 -7.12 19.45
N THR A 39 -5.47 -6.28 18.45
CA THR A 39 -6.52 -5.27 18.34
C THR A 39 -7.31 -5.62 17.10
N GLU A 40 -8.64 -5.67 17.22
CA GLU A 40 -9.49 -6.08 16.11
C GLU A 40 -9.30 -5.13 14.92
N LEU A 41 -9.22 -5.68 13.70
CA LEU A 41 -9.07 -4.89 12.49
C LEU A 41 -10.43 -4.51 11.92
N TYR A 42 -10.53 -3.31 11.35
CA TYR A 42 -11.71 -2.92 10.61
C TYR A 42 -11.71 -3.56 9.22
N ILE A 43 -12.67 -4.46 8.99
CA ILE A 43 -12.85 -5.20 7.74
C ILE A 43 -14.23 -4.86 7.17
N THR A 44 -14.29 -4.61 5.86
CA THR A 44 -15.51 -4.24 5.14
C THR A 44 -15.82 -5.23 4.02
N GLU A 45 -17.10 -5.44 3.71
CA GLU A 45 -17.49 -6.14 2.48
C GLU A 45 -17.24 -5.27 1.23
N GLY A 46 -16.81 -5.90 0.14
CA GLY A 46 -16.51 -5.25 -1.12
C GLY A 46 -15.04 -4.84 -1.25
N GLN A 47 -14.68 -4.43 -2.47
CA GLN A 47 -13.40 -3.80 -2.79
C GLN A 47 -13.67 -2.37 -3.24
N SER A 48 -12.91 -1.41 -2.75
CA SER A 48 -12.98 -0.07 -3.30
C SER A 48 -12.42 0.00 -4.72
N GLU A 49 -13.14 0.64 -5.66
CA GLU A 49 -12.73 0.73 -7.07
C GLU A 49 -11.48 1.63 -7.31
N GLU A 50 -11.03 2.38 -6.30
CA GLU A 50 -9.83 3.23 -6.36
C GLU A 50 -8.49 2.46 -6.27
N VAL A 51 -8.54 1.14 -6.26
CA VAL A 51 -7.46 0.28 -5.78
C VAL A 51 -6.48 -0.17 -6.89
N ASN A 52 -6.46 0.53 -8.03
CA ASN A 52 -5.52 0.22 -9.10
C ASN A 52 -4.21 1.04 -9.02
N THR A 53 -3.11 0.29 -8.93
CA THR A 53 -1.72 0.62 -9.30
C THR A 53 -0.93 1.69 -8.51
N GLN A 54 -1.46 2.33 -7.47
CA GLN A 54 -0.73 3.39 -6.74
C GLN A 54 0.03 2.91 -5.48
N HIS A 55 1.09 3.62 -5.10
CA HIS A 55 1.93 3.37 -3.92
C HIS A 55 1.15 3.35 -2.58
N GLU A 56 1.54 2.48 -1.65
CA GLU A 56 0.77 2.13 -0.43
C GLU A 56 0.50 3.32 0.49
N VAL A 57 1.48 4.22 0.67
CA VAL A 57 1.33 5.42 1.50
C VAL A 57 0.25 6.35 0.94
N MET A 58 0.17 6.48 -0.39
CA MET A 58 -0.84 7.32 -1.05
C MET A 58 -2.25 6.71 -0.95
N GLN A 59 -2.35 5.38 -0.92
CA GLN A 59 -3.63 4.70 -0.69
C GLN A 59 -4.17 4.93 0.73
N LEU A 60 -3.29 5.03 1.73
CA LEU A 60 -3.69 5.30 3.12
C LEU A 60 -4.27 6.70 3.29
N GLU A 61 -3.63 7.70 2.70
CA GLU A 61 -4.14 9.08 2.75
C GLU A 61 -5.52 9.20 2.09
N LYS A 62 -5.77 8.46 1.01
CA LYS A 62 -7.07 8.41 0.34
C LYS A 62 -8.13 7.65 1.14
N THR A 63 -7.79 6.47 1.68
CA THR A 63 -8.73 5.61 2.40
C THR A 63 -9.13 6.14 3.77
N SER A 64 -8.27 6.91 4.45
CA SER A 64 -8.56 7.54 5.75
C SER A 64 -9.79 8.47 5.75
N LYS A 65 -10.24 8.95 4.58
CA LYS A 65 -11.38 9.89 4.46
C LYS A 65 -12.72 9.24 4.21
N LYS A 66 -12.76 7.93 3.95
CA LYS A 66 -14.05 7.27 3.75
C LYS A 66 -14.83 7.39 5.04
N LYS A 67 -15.80 8.31 5.09
CA LYS A 67 -16.84 8.29 6.13
C LYS A 67 -17.44 6.89 6.09
N MET A 68 -17.38 6.18 7.21
CA MET A 68 -17.79 4.77 7.39
C MET A 68 -19.29 4.52 7.17
N VAL A 69 -19.99 5.45 6.49
CA VAL A 69 -21.43 5.59 6.41
C VAL A 69 -22.05 4.63 5.39
N GLN A 70 -21.26 3.99 4.52
CA GLN A 70 -21.75 3.01 3.54
C GLN A 70 -20.96 1.69 3.48
N ASP A 71 -19.93 1.53 4.30
CA ASP A 71 -19.20 0.26 4.36
C ASP A 71 -20.00 -0.72 5.22
N THR A 72 -20.24 -1.95 4.74
CA THR A 72 -20.83 -3.01 5.58
C THR A 72 -19.70 -3.64 6.40
N PRO A 73 -19.55 -3.33 7.70
CA PRO A 73 -18.50 -3.92 8.51
C PRO A 73 -18.76 -5.41 8.68
N ILE A 74 -17.71 -6.21 8.54
CA ILE A 74 -17.76 -7.66 8.74
C ILE A 74 -16.71 -8.03 9.78
N LYS A 75 -17.10 -8.80 10.79
CA LYS A 75 -16.14 -9.39 11.72
C LYS A 75 -15.38 -10.52 11.05
N CYS A 76 -14.12 -10.71 11.41
CA CYS A 76 -13.29 -11.75 10.81
C CYS A 76 -13.89 -13.17 10.97
N CYS A 77 -14.53 -13.46 12.11
CA CYS A 77 -15.22 -14.74 12.35
C CYS A 77 -16.50 -14.93 11.51
N ASP A 78 -17.05 -13.86 10.95
CA ASP A 78 -18.28 -13.86 10.15
C ASP A 78 -18.02 -13.82 8.64
N ILE A 79 -16.76 -13.90 8.21
CA ILE A 79 -16.35 -13.78 6.80
C ILE A 79 -17.07 -14.78 5.87
N PHE A 80 -17.41 -15.98 6.37
CA PHE A 80 -18.16 -17.01 5.62
C PHE A 80 -19.67 -17.03 5.88
N LYS A 81 -20.16 -16.21 6.82
CA LYS A 81 -21.59 -16.13 7.14
C LYS A 81 -22.30 -15.22 6.15
N ALA A 82 -23.43 -15.67 5.62
CA ALA A 82 -24.27 -14.84 4.76
C ALA A 82 -24.84 -13.66 5.57
N LEU A 83 -24.83 -12.46 4.97
CA LEU A 83 -25.53 -11.31 5.54
C LEU A 83 -27.06 -11.50 5.38
N PRO A 84 -27.90 -10.84 6.19
CA PRO A 84 -29.36 -11.02 6.18
C PRO A 84 -30.00 -10.89 4.78
N ASP A 85 -29.39 -10.08 3.90
CA ASP A 85 -29.88 -9.77 2.57
C ASP A 85 -29.28 -10.63 1.44
N GLN A 86 -28.36 -11.57 1.75
CA GLN A 86 -27.67 -12.40 0.75
C GLN A 86 -28.21 -13.83 0.71
N GLN A 87 -28.70 -14.26 -0.45
CA GLN A 87 -29.01 -15.66 -0.75
C GLN A 87 -27.84 -16.31 -1.50
N GLY A 88 -27.09 -17.21 -0.83
CA GLY A 88 -26.04 -18.01 -1.46
C GLY A 88 -25.02 -18.57 -0.48
N SER A 89 -24.44 -19.74 -0.78
CA SER A 89 -23.34 -20.31 0.00
C SER A 89 -22.01 -19.63 -0.35
N ILE A 90 -21.32 -19.10 0.64
CA ILE A 90 -20.04 -18.41 0.45
C ILE A 90 -18.91 -19.42 0.56
N ARG A 91 -18.37 -19.84 -0.59
CA ARG A 91 -17.30 -20.83 -0.65
C ARG A 91 -15.91 -20.20 -0.63
N VAL A 92 -15.70 -19.19 -1.49
CA VAL A 92 -14.39 -18.57 -1.71
C VAL A 92 -14.45 -17.10 -1.31
N VAL A 93 -13.63 -16.71 -0.35
CA VAL A 93 -13.45 -15.32 0.07
C VAL A 93 -12.07 -14.82 -0.33
N LEU A 94 -12.02 -13.66 -0.98
CA LEU A 94 -10.78 -12.93 -1.26
C LEU A 94 -10.71 -11.68 -0.38
N THR A 95 -9.72 -11.64 0.52
CA THR A 95 -9.47 -10.50 1.41
C THR A 95 -8.29 -9.67 0.91
N ASN A 96 -8.59 -8.43 0.53
CA ASN A 96 -7.64 -7.45 0.06
C ASN A 96 -7.17 -6.52 1.19
N GLY A 97 -6.00 -5.92 1.02
CA GLY A 97 -5.52 -4.85 1.89
C GLY A 97 -4.08 -4.47 1.59
N VAL A 98 -3.67 -3.26 1.96
CA VAL A 98 -2.29 -2.78 1.77
C VAL A 98 -1.28 -3.60 2.58
N ALA A 99 0.02 -3.48 2.30
CA ALA A 99 1.01 -4.16 3.13
C ALA A 99 0.98 -3.65 4.58
N GLY A 100 1.38 -4.53 5.51
CA GLY A 100 1.40 -4.21 6.93
C GLY A 100 0.03 -4.07 7.60
N VAL A 101 -1.08 -4.06 6.85
CA VAL A 101 -2.44 -3.78 7.38
C VAL A 101 -2.96 -4.84 8.34
N GLY A 102 -2.29 -5.99 8.43
CA GLY A 102 -2.61 -7.05 9.38
C GLY A 102 -3.34 -8.26 8.80
N LYS A 103 -3.36 -8.44 7.46
CA LYS A 103 -3.99 -9.61 6.80
C LYS A 103 -3.52 -10.95 7.41
N THR A 104 -2.21 -11.18 7.46
CA THR A 104 -1.63 -12.38 8.10
C THR A 104 -1.93 -12.45 9.60
N PHE A 105 -1.95 -11.31 10.31
CA PHE A 105 -2.33 -11.27 11.73
C PHE A 105 -3.79 -11.71 11.96
N SER A 106 -4.72 -11.33 11.07
CA SER A 106 -6.09 -11.82 11.10
C SER A 106 -6.18 -13.33 10.87
N VAL A 107 -5.42 -13.88 9.91
CA VAL A 107 -5.34 -15.33 9.68
C VAL A 107 -4.82 -16.06 10.92
N GLN A 108 -3.76 -15.54 11.54
CA GLN A 108 -3.19 -16.11 12.77
C GLN A 108 -4.20 -16.09 13.92
N LYS A 109 -4.89 -14.96 14.12
CA LYS A 109 -5.91 -14.82 15.17
C LYS A 109 -7.11 -15.74 14.93
N PHE A 110 -7.64 -15.76 13.72
CA PHE A 110 -8.73 -16.66 13.32
C PHE A 110 -8.37 -18.13 13.56
N THR A 111 -7.15 -18.53 13.19
CA THR A 111 -6.66 -19.90 13.40
C THR A 111 -6.50 -20.23 14.88
N LEU A 112 -6.00 -19.29 15.68
CA LEU A 112 -5.85 -19.46 17.12
C LEU A 112 -7.22 -19.62 17.81
N ASP A 113 -8.19 -18.77 17.48
CA ASP A 113 -9.55 -18.83 18.05
C ASP A 113 -10.26 -20.14 17.70
N TRP A 114 -10.08 -20.63 16.47
CA TRP A 114 -10.59 -21.94 16.07
C TRP A 114 -9.90 -23.09 16.84
N ALA A 115 -8.58 -23.02 17.03
CA ALA A 115 -7.81 -24.04 17.74
C ALA A 115 -8.11 -24.07 19.24
N GLU A 116 -8.42 -22.91 19.84
CA GLU A 116 -8.84 -22.77 21.25
C GLU A 116 -10.31 -23.13 21.49
N GLY A 117 -11.09 -23.32 20.42
CA GLY A 117 -12.50 -23.69 20.51
C GLY A 117 -13.45 -22.51 20.73
N LEU A 118 -13.00 -21.28 20.49
CA LEU A 118 -13.75 -20.05 20.77
C LEU A 118 -14.74 -19.71 19.64
N GLU A 119 -14.31 -19.81 18.38
CA GLU A 119 -15.08 -19.38 17.21
C GLU A 119 -15.01 -20.41 16.07
N ASN A 120 -15.95 -20.32 15.10
CA ASN A 120 -15.97 -21.09 13.84
C ASN A 120 -15.85 -22.63 13.96
N GLN A 121 -16.41 -23.21 15.02
CA GLN A 121 -16.38 -24.67 15.27
C GLN A 121 -17.26 -25.49 14.31
N ASP A 122 -17.97 -24.83 13.39
CA ASP A 122 -18.66 -25.45 12.25
C ASP A 122 -17.69 -25.99 11.18
N VAL A 123 -16.44 -25.52 11.18
CA VAL A 123 -15.35 -26.01 10.32
C VAL A 123 -14.67 -27.22 10.97
N ASN A 124 -14.64 -28.36 10.27
CA ASN A 124 -14.07 -29.61 10.79
C ASN A 124 -12.53 -29.63 10.81
N LEU A 125 -11.90 -29.01 9.82
CA LEU A 125 -10.46 -29.03 9.61
C LEU A 125 -10.02 -27.68 9.03
N LEU A 126 -9.03 -27.03 9.65
CA LEU A 126 -8.50 -25.75 9.20
C LEU A 126 -7.05 -25.93 8.75
N ILE A 127 -6.75 -25.57 7.51
CA ILE A 127 -5.44 -25.73 6.90
C ILE A 127 -4.95 -24.35 6.43
N VAL A 128 -3.86 -23.87 7.01
CA VAL A 128 -3.20 -22.63 6.56
C VAL A 128 -2.03 -22.99 5.64
N LEU A 129 -2.01 -22.44 4.42
CA LEU A 129 -0.92 -22.59 3.46
C LEU A 129 -0.47 -21.20 3.02
N SER A 130 0.76 -20.83 3.37
CA SER A 130 1.32 -19.55 2.90
C SER A 130 1.87 -19.72 1.48
N PHE A 131 1.58 -18.79 0.57
CA PHE A 131 2.19 -18.79 -0.76
C PHE A 131 3.72 -18.71 -0.71
N ARG A 132 4.27 -18.11 0.36
CA ARG A 132 5.71 -18.11 0.66
C ARG A 132 6.26 -19.52 0.78
N GLU A 133 5.55 -20.40 1.49
CA GLU A 133 5.97 -21.78 1.70
C GLU A 133 5.70 -22.63 0.46
N LEU A 134 4.57 -22.41 -0.24
CA LEU A 134 4.24 -23.12 -1.48
C LEU A 134 5.25 -22.87 -2.60
N ASN A 135 5.88 -21.68 -2.63
CA ASN A 135 6.95 -21.37 -3.59
C ASN A 135 8.16 -22.31 -3.48
N LEU A 136 8.42 -22.92 -2.31
CA LEU A 136 9.57 -23.81 -2.11
C LEU A 136 9.44 -25.16 -2.82
N ILE A 137 8.20 -25.58 -3.08
CA ILE A 137 7.86 -26.85 -3.72
C ILE A 137 7.23 -26.67 -5.09
N ARG A 138 7.32 -25.46 -5.67
CA ARG A 138 6.69 -25.12 -6.95
C ARG A 138 7.07 -26.07 -8.10
N ASP A 139 8.30 -26.60 -8.06
CA ASP A 139 8.87 -27.45 -9.10
C ASP A 139 8.65 -28.95 -8.81
N GLN A 140 7.95 -29.28 -7.71
CA GLN A 140 7.61 -30.64 -7.31
C GLN A 140 6.17 -30.99 -7.68
N GLN A 141 5.91 -32.28 -7.86
CA GLN A 141 4.55 -32.79 -7.99
C GLN A 141 4.08 -33.38 -6.66
N HIS A 142 2.85 -33.09 -6.31
CA HIS A 142 2.18 -33.57 -5.10
C HIS A 142 0.73 -33.92 -5.43
N SER A 143 0.13 -34.80 -4.64
CA SER A 143 -1.32 -34.89 -4.52
C SER A 143 -1.79 -33.94 -3.43
N LEU A 144 -3.08 -33.60 -3.37
CA LEU A 144 -3.56 -32.77 -2.26
C LEU A 144 -3.30 -33.42 -0.91
N LEU A 145 -3.49 -34.74 -0.81
CA LEU A 145 -3.22 -35.49 0.42
C LEU A 145 -1.73 -35.46 0.79
N SER A 146 -0.83 -35.72 -0.16
CA SER A 146 0.61 -35.67 0.11
C SER A 146 1.08 -34.26 0.46
N LEU A 147 0.50 -33.23 -0.20
CA LEU A 147 0.76 -31.83 0.14
C LEU A 147 0.39 -31.55 1.61
N LEU A 148 -0.78 -32.01 2.07
CA LEU A 148 -1.18 -31.84 3.46
C LEU A 148 -0.25 -32.54 4.45
N HIS A 149 0.21 -33.75 4.13
CA HIS A 149 1.16 -34.47 4.99
C HIS A 149 2.52 -33.78 5.06
N VAL A 150 2.95 -33.18 3.94
CA VAL A 150 4.19 -32.38 3.88
C VAL A 150 4.08 -31.16 4.78
N PHE A 151 2.97 -30.42 4.76
CA PHE A 151 2.83 -29.21 5.58
C PHE A 151 2.43 -29.48 7.04
N TYR A 152 1.67 -30.53 7.28
CA TYR A 152 1.13 -30.89 8.58
C TYR A 152 1.32 -32.39 8.83
N PRO A 153 2.50 -32.80 9.34
CA PRO A 153 2.80 -34.21 9.66
C PRO A 153 1.79 -34.84 10.63
N THR A 154 1.13 -34.03 11.47
CA THR A 154 0.03 -34.49 12.33
C THR A 154 -1.11 -35.14 11.54
N LEU A 155 -1.31 -34.75 10.28
CA LEU A 155 -2.36 -35.26 9.41
C LEU A 155 -1.96 -36.52 8.63
N GLU A 156 -0.75 -37.07 8.80
CA GLU A 156 -0.26 -38.25 8.06
C GLU A 156 -1.20 -39.46 8.15
N LYS A 157 -1.96 -39.57 9.25
CA LYS A 157 -2.91 -40.67 9.49
C LYS A 157 -4.28 -40.45 8.84
N VAL A 158 -4.55 -39.27 8.29
CA VAL A 158 -5.81 -38.93 7.63
C VAL A 158 -5.85 -39.57 6.25
N ARG A 159 -6.96 -40.26 5.93
CA ARG A 159 -7.16 -40.88 4.62
C ARG A 159 -7.94 -39.97 3.68
N ALA A 160 -7.84 -40.25 2.37
CA ALA A 160 -8.54 -39.52 1.33
C ALA A 160 -10.06 -39.46 1.56
N GLU A 161 -10.67 -40.58 1.99
CA GLU A 161 -12.10 -40.67 2.24
C GLU A 161 -12.53 -39.82 3.43
N GLU A 162 -11.69 -39.73 4.46
CA GLU A 162 -11.94 -38.91 5.66
C GLU A 162 -11.87 -37.42 5.31
N LEU A 163 -10.90 -37.02 4.48
CA LEU A 163 -10.76 -35.63 4.01
C LEU A 163 -11.95 -35.18 3.16
N ALA A 164 -12.51 -36.08 2.33
CA ALA A 164 -13.66 -35.78 1.48
C ALA A 164 -14.96 -35.57 2.28
N VAL A 165 -15.10 -36.21 3.44
CA VAL A 165 -16.25 -36.06 4.34
C VAL A 165 -16.11 -34.85 5.26
N CYS A 166 -14.87 -34.45 5.58
CA CYS A 166 -14.62 -33.20 6.29
C CYS A 166 -15.09 -32.01 5.43
N LYS A 167 -15.59 -30.95 6.07
CA LYS A 167 -15.70 -29.62 5.43
C LYS A 167 -14.45 -28.83 5.82
N PRO A 168 -13.33 -28.95 5.08
CA PRO A 168 -12.12 -28.22 5.41
C PRO A 168 -12.24 -26.75 5.02
N LEU A 169 -11.56 -25.90 5.78
CA LEU A 169 -11.25 -24.53 5.41
C LEU A 169 -9.78 -24.45 5.02
N PHE A 170 -9.51 -24.08 3.77
CA PHE A 170 -8.17 -23.76 3.29
C PHE A 170 -7.95 -22.24 3.34
N ILE A 171 -6.92 -21.80 4.06
CA ILE A 171 -6.49 -20.42 4.10
C ILE A 171 -5.20 -20.28 3.30
N PHE A 172 -5.27 -19.59 2.16
CA PHE A 172 -4.13 -19.23 1.33
C PHE A 172 -3.65 -17.82 1.67
N ASP A 173 -2.58 -17.72 2.44
CA ASP A 173 -2.06 -16.43 2.92
C ASP A 173 -0.97 -15.88 1.99
N GLY A 174 -1.13 -14.63 1.55
CA GLY A 174 -0.10 -13.86 0.82
C GLY A 174 -0.02 -14.13 -0.68
N LEU A 175 -1.14 -14.12 -1.42
CA LEU A 175 -1.14 -14.34 -2.88
C LEU A 175 -0.21 -13.39 -3.65
N ASP A 176 0.00 -12.16 -3.15
CA ASP A 176 0.94 -11.19 -3.72
C ASP A 176 2.41 -11.65 -3.71
N GLU A 177 2.72 -12.70 -2.96
CA GLU A 177 4.06 -13.26 -2.84
C GLU A 177 4.19 -14.57 -3.62
N SER A 178 3.15 -14.97 -4.35
CA SER A 178 3.13 -16.17 -5.18
C SER A 178 4.07 -16.03 -6.38
N ARG A 179 4.92 -17.04 -6.58
CA ARG A 179 5.68 -17.26 -7.83
C ARG A 179 5.06 -18.37 -8.69
N LEU A 180 3.89 -18.88 -8.29
CA LEU A 180 3.15 -19.92 -9.00
C LEU A 180 2.33 -19.28 -10.13
N SER A 181 2.43 -19.83 -11.34
CA SER A 181 1.55 -19.45 -12.44
C SER A 181 0.18 -20.11 -12.26
N LEU A 182 -0.78 -19.35 -11.71
CA LEU A 182 -2.16 -19.79 -11.49
C LEU A 182 -2.98 -19.63 -12.77
N ASP A 183 -2.92 -20.64 -13.63
CA ASP A 183 -3.69 -20.66 -14.87
C ASP A 183 -5.09 -21.25 -14.66
N PHE A 184 -6.10 -20.38 -14.64
CA PHE A 184 -7.51 -20.77 -14.54
C PHE A 184 -8.16 -21.10 -15.90
N SER A 185 -7.42 -21.00 -17.00
CA SER A 185 -7.86 -21.37 -18.35
C SER A 185 -7.43 -22.78 -18.76
N SER A 186 -6.49 -23.38 -18.02
CA SER A 186 -6.05 -24.76 -18.22
C SER A 186 -7.21 -25.75 -18.15
N ARG A 187 -7.18 -26.75 -19.05
CA ARG A 187 -8.17 -27.85 -19.11
C ARG A 187 -7.84 -29.01 -18.17
N THR A 188 -6.74 -28.95 -17.43
CA THR A 188 -6.32 -30.04 -16.55
C THR A 188 -7.24 -30.11 -15.33
N LEU A 189 -8.21 -31.01 -15.38
CA LEU A 189 -9.19 -31.25 -14.32
C LEU A 189 -8.63 -32.24 -13.30
N VAL A 190 -8.47 -31.80 -12.05
CA VAL A 190 -8.08 -32.65 -10.93
C VAL A 190 -9.21 -32.64 -9.92
N SER A 191 -9.85 -33.79 -9.72
CA SER A 191 -10.96 -33.97 -8.76
C SER A 191 -10.64 -34.94 -7.63
N ASP A 192 -9.65 -35.82 -7.83
CA ASP A 192 -9.19 -36.80 -6.84
C ASP A 192 -8.06 -36.21 -5.97
N VAL A 193 -8.22 -36.30 -4.65
CA VAL A 193 -7.24 -35.80 -3.66
C VAL A 193 -5.92 -36.57 -3.66
N THR A 194 -5.88 -37.76 -4.28
CA THR A 194 -4.69 -38.61 -4.43
C THR A 194 -3.97 -38.42 -5.77
N HIS A 195 -4.57 -37.67 -6.71
CA HIS A 195 -3.98 -37.44 -8.02
C HIS A 195 -2.76 -36.52 -7.92
N MET A 196 -1.61 -37.00 -8.40
CA MET A 196 -0.37 -36.24 -8.43
C MET A 196 -0.40 -35.18 -9.53
N SER A 197 -0.19 -33.93 -9.16
CA SER A 197 -0.11 -32.80 -10.09
C SER A 197 0.87 -31.74 -9.58
N SER A 198 1.10 -30.70 -10.38
CA SER A 198 1.86 -29.55 -9.91
C SER A 198 1.03 -28.73 -8.91
N VAL A 199 1.71 -28.04 -7.99
CA VAL A 199 1.07 -27.29 -6.90
C VAL A 199 0.10 -26.24 -7.46
N ASN A 200 0.45 -25.54 -8.53
CA ASN A 200 -0.43 -24.56 -9.15
C ASN A 200 -1.75 -25.17 -9.68
N VAL A 201 -1.70 -26.38 -10.26
CA VAL A 201 -2.89 -27.08 -10.78
C VAL A 201 -3.79 -27.55 -9.64
N LEU A 202 -3.22 -28.02 -8.52
CA LEU A 202 -4.00 -28.37 -7.32
C LEU A 202 -4.73 -27.15 -6.76
N LEU A 203 -4.04 -26.01 -6.64
CA LEU A 203 -4.61 -24.77 -6.10
C LEU A 203 -5.72 -24.22 -7.00
N THR A 204 -5.51 -24.16 -8.32
CA THR A 204 -6.54 -23.66 -9.25
C THR A 204 -7.80 -24.54 -9.22
N ASN A 205 -7.65 -25.87 -9.22
CA ASN A 205 -8.78 -26.80 -9.13
C ASN A 205 -9.51 -26.73 -7.78
N LEU A 206 -8.79 -26.50 -6.67
CA LEU A 206 -9.38 -26.29 -5.35
C LEU A 206 -10.15 -24.96 -5.28
N ILE A 207 -9.61 -23.88 -5.85
CA ILE A 207 -10.28 -22.57 -5.90
C ILE A 207 -11.53 -22.63 -6.80
N GLN A 208 -11.45 -23.30 -7.96
CA GLN A 208 -12.59 -23.51 -8.87
C GLN A 208 -13.66 -24.44 -8.30
N GLY A 209 -13.33 -25.25 -7.30
CA GLY A 209 -14.25 -26.23 -6.71
C GLY A 209 -14.32 -27.57 -7.44
N ASN A 210 -13.38 -27.84 -8.35
CA ASN A 210 -13.23 -29.16 -8.98
C ASN A 210 -12.67 -30.18 -7.98
N LEU A 211 -11.76 -29.72 -7.11
CA LEU A 211 -11.15 -30.49 -6.03
C LEU A 211 -11.78 -30.05 -4.70
N LEU A 212 -12.32 -31.01 -3.92
CA LEU A 212 -13.07 -30.76 -2.68
C LEU A 212 -14.12 -29.64 -2.83
N PRO A 213 -15.26 -29.90 -3.51
CA PRO A 213 -16.29 -28.89 -3.75
C PRO A 213 -16.88 -28.29 -2.46
N SER A 214 -16.95 -29.09 -1.37
CA SER A 214 -17.45 -28.68 -0.05
C SER A 214 -16.46 -27.84 0.77
N ALA A 215 -15.21 -27.70 0.32
CA ALA A 215 -14.19 -26.95 1.04
C ALA A 215 -14.44 -25.45 0.98
N LEU A 216 -14.25 -24.78 2.11
CA LEU A 216 -14.18 -23.32 2.18
C LEU A 216 -12.76 -22.87 1.83
N VAL A 217 -12.65 -21.72 1.15
CA VAL A 217 -11.36 -21.16 0.75
C VAL A 217 -11.31 -19.69 1.14
N TRP A 218 -10.29 -19.31 1.90
CA TRP A 218 -9.98 -17.93 2.22
C TRP A 218 -8.63 -17.55 1.62
N ILE A 219 -8.59 -16.51 0.80
CA ILE A 219 -7.36 -16.03 0.15
C ILE A 219 -7.07 -14.63 0.65
N THR A 220 -5.84 -14.34 1.10
CA THR A 220 -5.41 -12.97 1.41
C THR A 220 -4.45 -12.48 0.32
N SER A 221 -4.58 -11.20 -0.07
CA SER A 221 -3.73 -10.62 -1.11
C SER A 221 -3.56 -9.11 -0.98
N ARG A 222 -2.50 -8.56 -1.56
CA ARG A 222 -2.50 -7.14 -1.96
C ARG A 222 -3.36 -6.96 -3.19
N PRO A 223 -4.01 -5.79 -3.34
CA PRO A 223 -4.95 -5.62 -4.43
C PRO A 223 -4.36 -5.74 -5.84
N ALA A 224 -3.09 -5.37 -6.02
CA ALA A 224 -2.40 -5.50 -7.29
C ALA A 224 -2.27 -6.96 -7.78
N ALA A 225 -2.26 -7.93 -6.87
CA ALA A 225 -2.17 -9.36 -7.17
C ALA A 225 -3.53 -10.07 -7.07
N ALA A 226 -4.58 -9.41 -6.58
CA ALA A 226 -5.92 -9.97 -6.45
C ALA A 226 -6.53 -10.38 -7.81
N ASN A 227 -6.15 -9.67 -8.88
CA ASN A 227 -6.58 -9.95 -10.25
C ASN A 227 -6.10 -11.30 -10.82
N GLN A 228 -5.16 -11.97 -10.17
CA GLN A 228 -4.74 -13.33 -10.53
C GLN A 228 -5.89 -14.33 -10.34
N ILE A 229 -6.83 -14.04 -9.44
CA ILE A 229 -8.01 -14.88 -9.20
C ILE A 229 -9.17 -14.33 -10.03
N PRO A 230 -9.77 -15.14 -10.93
CA PRO A 230 -10.92 -14.70 -11.71
C PRO A 230 -12.10 -14.31 -10.80
N PRO A 231 -12.78 -13.16 -11.04
CA PRO A 231 -13.92 -12.74 -10.22
C PRO A 231 -15.03 -13.79 -10.13
N LYS A 232 -15.24 -14.57 -11.21
CA LYS A 232 -16.19 -15.68 -11.26
C LYS A 232 -15.95 -16.79 -10.21
N CYS A 233 -14.73 -16.91 -9.70
CA CYS A 233 -14.37 -17.91 -8.70
C CYS A 233 -14.57 -17.40 -7.26
N VAL A 234 -14.76 -16.09 -7.08
CA VAL A 234 -14.81 -15.44 -5.76
C VAL A 234 -16.27 -15.15 -5.41
N ALA A 235 -16.75 -15.74 -4.31
CA ALA A 235 -18.12 -15.52 -3.84
C ALA A 235 -18.26 -14.21 -3.05
N ARG A 236 -17.20 -13.81 -2.32
CA ARG A 236 -17.17 -12.57 -1.54
C ARG A 236 -15.77 -11.95 -1.58
N VAL A 237 -15.73 -10.63 -1.73
CA VAL A 237 -14.50 -9.84 -1.57
C VAL A 237 -14.62 -9.04 -0.28
N THR A 238 -13.57 -9.00 0.51
CA THR A 238 -13.50 -8.16 1.72
C THR A 238 -12.23 -7.30 1.67
N GLU A 239 -12.24 -6.14 2.34
CA GLU A 239 -11.09 -5.24 2.41
C GLU A 239 -10.71 -4.99 3.87
N VAL A 240 -9.46 -5.27 4.25
CA VAL A 240 -8.89 -4.88 5.55
C VAL A 240 -8.44 -3.43 5.46
N ARG A 241 -9.09 -2.54 6.20
CA ARG A 241 -8.79 -1.11 6.21
C ARG A 241 -7.77 -0.70 7.27
N GLY A 242 -7.48 -1.58 8.22
CA GLY A 242 -6.56 -1.33 9.33
C GLY A 242 -7.30 -0.90 10.61
N PHE A 243 -6.74 0.05 11.35
CA PHE A 243 -7.28 0.57 12.60
C PHE A 243 -8.10 1.85 12.40
N THR A 244 -9.29 1.86 13.00
CA THR A 244 -10.05 3.08 13.31
C THR A 244 -9.35 3.90 14.40
N ASP A 245 -9.76 5.15 14.62
CA ASP A 245 -9.14 6.00 15.64
C ASP A 245 -9.23 5.42 17.06
N ASP A 246 -10.34 4.77 17.38
CA ASP A 246 -10.51 4.08 18.66
C ASP A 246 -9.58 2.87 18.78
N GLN A 247 -9.42 2.10 17.71
CA GLN A 247 -8.51 0.94 17.65
C GLN A 247 -7.04 1.37 17.71
N LYS A 248 -6.67 2.53 17.13
CA LYS A 248 -5.32 3.10 17.27
C LYS A 248 -4.99 3.33 18.74
N ASP A 249 -5.90 4.00 19.46
CA ASP A 249 -5.72 4.27 20.88
C ASP A 249 -5.68 2.98 21.71
N GLU A 250 -6.57 2.01 21.41
CA GLU A 250 -6.57 0.69 22.04
C GLU A 250 -5.21 -0.02 21.88
N TYR A 251 -4.67 -0.03 20.67
CA TYR A 251 -3.37 -0.63 20.38
C TYR A 251 -2.26 -0.03 21.25
N PHE A 252 -2.15 1.30 21.30
CA PHE A 252 -1.11 1.96 22.10
C PHE A 252 -1.28 1.71 23.60
N ARG A 253 -2.53 1.68 24.12
CA ARG A 253 -2.80 1.33 25.52
C ARG A 253 -2.41 -0.12 25.85
N LYS A 254 -2.73 -1.08 24.98
CA LYS A 254 -2.39 -2.50 25.17
C LYS A 254 -0.88 -2.76 25.14
N ARG A 255 -0.16 -2.03 24.29
CA ARG A 255 1.27 -2.21 24.07
C ARG A 255 2.14 -1.57 25.16
N SER A 256 1.76 -0.37 25.62
CA SER A 256 2.56 0.37 26.59
C SER A 256 2.48 -0.20 28.00
N ARG A 257 3.55 0.01 28.78
CA ARG A 257 3.67 -0.53 30.15
C ARG A 257 2.87 0.27 31.19
N THR A 258 2.59 1.54 30.91
CA THR A 258 1.99 2.50 31.85
C THR A 258 1.06 3.44 31.09
N GLU A 259 -0.03 3.85 31.74
CA GLU A 259 -1.05 4.73 31.15
C GLU A 259 -0.53 6.14 30.80
N ASP A 260 0.46 6.65 31.54
CA ASP A 260 1.10 7.94 31.23
C ASP A 260 1.85 7.88 29.90
N LEU A 261 2.64 6.82 29.69
CA LEU A 261 3.39 6.60 28.46
C LEU A 261 2.48 6.44 27.25
N SER A 262 1.41 5.62 27.36
CA SER A 262 0.43 5.45 26.27
C SER A 262 -0.25 6.77 25.95
N SER A 263 -0.67 7.54 26.95
CA SER A 263 -1.31 8.84 26.78
C SER A 263 -0.40 9.84 26.04
N ARG A 264 0.89 9.88 26.37
CA ARG A 264 1.87 10.75 25.69
C ARG A 264 2.10 10.32 24.24
N ILE A 265 2.17 9.01 23.97
CA ILE A 265 2.31 8.48 22.61
C ILE A 265 1.08 8.83 21.77
N ILE A 266 -0.12 8.55 22.29
CA ILE A 266 -1.39 8.86 21.63
C ILE A 266 -1.48 10.36 21.33
N SER A 267 -1.14 11.21 22.30
CA SER A 267 -1.13 12.66 22.11
C SER A 267 -0.18 13.08 20.98
N HIS A 268 1.06 12.56 20.96
CA HIS A 268 2.02 12.90 19.90
C HIS A 268 1.55 12.42 18.52
N VAL A 269 1.06 11.18 18.42
CA VAL A 269 0.53 10.63 17.17
C VAL A 269 -0.65 11.47 16.67
N LYS A 270 -1.56 11.90 17.54
CA LYS A 270 -2.69 12.78 17.18
C LYS A 270 -2.26 14.19 16.76
N THR A 271 -1.17 14.73 17.33
CA THR A 271 -0.66 16.05 16.92
C THR A 271 0.00 16.05 15.54
N SER A 272 0.56 14.91 15.11
CA SER A 272 1.15 14.77 13.77
C SER A 272 0.16 14.10 12.82
N ARG A 273 -0.45 14.88 11.93
CA ARG A 273 -1.43 14.38 10.95
C ARG A 273 -0.86 13.23 10.11
N SER A 274 0.39 13.34 9.65
CA SER A 274 1.04 12.30 8.87
C SER A 274 1.18 11.00 9.66
N LEU A 275 1.69 11.06 10.90
CA LEU A 275 1.80 9.87 11.77
C LEU A 275 0.43 9.27 12.07
N HIS A 276 -0.57 10.11 12.34
CA HIS A 276 -1.94 9.68 12.63
C HIS A 276 -2.59 8.91 11.47
N ILE A 277 -2.41 9.38 10.23
CA ILE A 277 -2.90 8.70 9.02
C ILE A 277 -2.19 7.36 8.84
N MET A 278 -0.86 7.35 8.98
CA MET A 278 -0.09 6.10 8.80
C MET A 278 -0.40 5.06 9.86
N CYS A 279 -0.66 5.46 11.10
CA CYS A 279 -1.09 4.57 12.17
C CYS A 279 -2.47 3.92 11.91
N GLN A 280 -3.15 4.22 10.80
CA GLN A 280 -4.21 3.34 10.30
C GLN A 280 -3.68 1.93 9.99
N VAL A 281 -2.41 1.77 9.59
CA VAL A 281 -1.79 0.45 9.39
C VAL A 281 -1.08 0.02 10.67
N PRO A 282 -1.38 -1.18 11.20
CA PRO A 282 -0.81 -1.68 12.44
C PRO A 282 0.73 -1.69 12.49
N VAL A 283 1.41 -1.96 11.36
CA VAL A 283 2.88 -1.95 11.31
C VAL A 283 3.47 -0.57 11.65
N PHE A 284 2.81 0.53 11.21
CA PHE A 284 3.26 1.87 11.55
C PHE A 284 3.00 2.16 13.03
N CYS A 285 1.89 1.69 13.61
CA CYS A 285 1.69 1.78 15.07
C CYS A 285 2.81 1.07 15.83
N TRP A 286 3.24 -0.10 15.37
CA TRP A 286 4.34 -0.84 16.00
C TRP A 286 5.68 -0.11 15.91
N ILE A 287 6.01 0.46 14.73
CA ILE A 287 7.23 1.27 14.53
C ILE A 287 7.17 2.51 15.44
N SER A 288 6.07 3.26 15.39
CA SER A 288 5.85 4.47 16.19
C SER A 288 5.93 4.18 17.68
N ALA A 289 5.25 3.15 18.19
CA ALA A 289 5.34 2.73 19.58
C ALA A 289 6.79 2.38 19.96
N THR A 290 7.48 1.59 19.13
CA THR A 290 8.86 1.16 19.40
C THR A 290 9.82 2.35 19.52
N VAL A 291 9.70 3.35 18.66
CA VAL A 291 10.53 4.55 18.69
C VAL A 291 10.17 5.47 19.85
N LEU A 292 8.88 5.82 19.97
CA LEU A 292 8.42 6.78 20.97
C LEU A 292 8.59 6.24 22.39
N GLU A 293 8.34 4.95 22.64
CA GLU A 293 8.63 4.35 23.95
C GLU A 293 10.11 4.44 24.29
N HIS A 294 11.03 4.19 23.35
CA HIS A 294 12.46 4.33 23.61
C HIS A 294 12.86 5.76 23.93
N MET A 295 12.36 6.73 23.15
CA MET A 295 12.71 8.14 23.33
C MET A 295 12.12 8.73 24.62
N LEU A 296 10.90 8.35 24.99
CA LEU A 296 10.21 8.86 26.18
C LEU A 296 10.73 8.22 27.49
N THR A 297 11.33 7.03 27.42
CA THR A 297 11.86 6.31 28.60
C THR A 297 13.35 6.51 28.83
N THR A 298 14.10 6.92 27.79
CA THR A 298 15.53 7.25 27.94
C THR A 298 15.69 8.73 28.23
N GLU A 299 16.76 9.12 28.93
CA GLU A 299 17.08 10.54 29.23
C GLU A 299 17.40 11.39 27.99
N GLN A 300 17.16 10.88 26.77
CA GLN A 300 17.28 11.63 25.53
C GLN A 300 16.14 12.64 25.43
N ARG A 301 16.33 13.84 26.04
CA ARG A 301 15.46 15.03 25.91
C ARG A 301 15.51 15.66 24.50
N GLY A 302 15.57 14.84 23.45
CA GLY A 302 15.46 15.31 22.07
C GLY A 302 14.00 15.60 21.70
N GLU A 303 13.79 16.37 20.63
CA GLU A 303 12.46 16.50 20.04
C GLU A 303 11.97 15.14 19.51
N LEU A 304 10.68 14.87 19.68
CA LEU A 304 10.07 13.66 19.14
C LEU A 304 10.03 13.72 17.60
N PRO A 305 10.09 12.57 16.90
CA PRO A 305 10.09 12.54 15.45
C PRO A 305 8.85 13.22 14.86
N LYS A 306 9.07 14.16 13.94
CA LYS A 306 8.01 14.91 13.25
C LYS A 306 7.76 14.36 11.84
N THR A 307 8.82 13.91 11.17
CA THR A 307 8.79 13.37 9.81
C THR A 307 8.91 11.84 9.79
N LEU A 308 8.62 11.22 8.64
CA LEU A 308 8.85 9.79 8.44
C LEU A 308 10.33 9.44 8.54
N THR A 309 11.17 10.25 7.91
CA THR A 309 12.62 10.02 7.89
C THR A 309 13.20 10.10 9.30
N ASP A 310 12.73 11.04 10.11
CA ASP A 310 13.13 11.12 11.52
C ASP A 310 12.71 9.86 12.29
N LEU A 311 11.46 9.40 12.08
CA LEU A 311 10.93 8.20 12.75
C LEU A 311 11.76 6.95 12.39
N TYR A 312 12.05 6.75 11.09
CA TYR A 312 12.79 5.59 10.62
C TYR A 312 14.27 5.65 10.97
N SER A 313 14.88 6.84 11.00
CA SER A 313 16.25 7.03 11.48
C SER A 313 16.38 6.66 12.96
N HIS A 314 15.43 7.09 13.80
CA HIS A 314 15.37 6.66 15.19
C HIS A 314 15.03 5.17 15.32
N PHE A 315 14.15 4.62 14.49
CA PHE A 315 13.84 3.20 14.48
C PHE A 315 15.10 2.37 14.25
N LEU A 316 15.88 2.67 13.22
CA LEU A 316 17.14 1.98 12.93
C LEU A 316 18.13 2.11 14.09
N LEU A 317 18.26 3.30 14.68
CA LEU A 317 19.10 3.52 15.87
C LEU A 317 18.67 2.66 17.07
N VAL A 318 17.36 2.57 17.33
CA VAL A 318 16.79 1.74 18.40
C VAL A 318 17.13 0.27 18.17
N GLN A 319 17.00 -0.23 16.94
CA GLN A 319 17.33 -1.62 16.62
C GLN A 319 18.82 -1.92 16.83
N THR A 320 19.71 -1.02 16.38
CA THR A 320 21.17 -1.16 16.60
C THR A 320 21.54 -1.12 18.09
N LYS A 321 20.95 -0.20 18.87
CA LYS A 321 21.17 -0.16 20.33
C LYS A 321 20.67 -1.43 21.03
N ARG A 322 19.50 -1.95 20.63
CA ARG A 322 18.94 -3.20 21.18
C ARG A 322 19.82 -4.40 20.87
N LYS A 323 20.37 -4.49 19.64
CA LYS A 323 21.36 -5.52 19.28
C LYS A 323 22.58 -5.47 20.21
N LYS A 324 23.21 -4.29 20.34
CA LYS A 324 24.42 -4.11 21.17
C LYS A 324 24.20 -4.57 22.61
N ASN A 325 23.08 -4.16 23.20
CA ASN A 325 22.73 -4.54 24.56
C ASN A 325 22.50 -6.05 24.76
N LYS A 326 22.15 -6.79 23.70
CA LYS A 326 21.75 -8.20 23.78
C LYS A 326 22.88 -9.15 23.37
N TYR A 327 23.64 -8.84 22.33
CA TYR A 327 24.63 -9.76 21.73
C TYR A 327 26.09 -9.36 21.99
N ASP A 328 26.34 -8.09 22.31
CA ASP A 328 27.70 -7.58 22.49
C ASP A 328 28.09 -7.37 23.98
N LYS A 329 27.17 -7.62 24.92
CA LYS A 329 27.49 -7.64 26.35
C LYS A 329 28.46 -8.80 26.65
N GLY A 330 29.73 -8.47 26.84
CA GLY A 330 30.79 -9.40 27.23
C GLY A 330 31.80 -9.77 26.14
N ARG A 331 31.75 -9.15 24.95
CA ARG A 331 32.81 -9.30 23.94
C ARG A 331 33.97 -8.34 24.23
N GLU A 332 35.22 -8.83 24.20
CA GLU A 332 36.46 -8.04 24.36
C GLU A 332 36.78 -7.12 23.16
N THR A 333 35.82 -6.88 22.26
CA THR A 333 36.00 -6.07 21.06
C THR A 333 35.75 -4.59 21.37
N SER A 334 36.53 -3.69 20.77
CA SER A 334 36.39 -2.26 21.08
C SER A 334 35.03 -1.72 20.61
N PRO A 335 34.41 -0.76 21.34
CA PRO A 335 33.13 -0.16 20.94
C PRO A 335 33.14 0.47 19.53
N GLN A 336 34.31 0.90 19.04
CA GLN A 336 34.48 1.48 17.71
C GLN A 336 34.46 0.42 16.60
N GLU A 337 35.02 -0.77 16.83
CA GLU A 337 35.00 -1.89 15.88
C GLU A 337 33.59 -2.47 15.73
N LEU A 338 32.86 -2.60 16.85
CA LEU A 338 31.45 -3.03 16.84
C LEU A 338 30.56 -2.06 16.05
N MET A 339 30.80 -0.75 16.18
CA MET A 339 30.06 0.26 15.43
C MET A 339 30.37 0.21 13.93
N LYS A 340 31.63 -0.05 13.54
CA LYS A 340 31.99 -0.26 12.13
C LYS A 340 31.38 -1.54 11.55
N ALA A 341 31.38 -2.63 12.30
CA ALA A 341 30.77 -3.90 11.87
C ALA A 341 29.25 -3.77 11.70
N ASP A 342 28.57 -3.08 12.61
CA ASP A 342 27.15 -2.75 12.48
C ASP A 342 26.86 -1.89 11.24
N SER A 343 27.72 -0.90 11.00
CA SER A 343 27.60 -0.06 9.81
C SER A 343 27.77 -0.84 8.51
N ASP A 344 28.80 -1.68 8.40
CA ASP A 344 29.04 -2.52 7.23
C ASP A 344 27.86 -3.47 6.96
N PHE A 345 27.34 -4.10 8.00
CA PHE A 345 26.17 -4.97 7.90
C PHE A 345 24.94 -4.21 7.38
N LEU A 346 24.61 -3.06 7.98
CA LEU A 346 23.45 -2.27 7.57
C LEU A 346 23.60 -1.73 6.14
N LEU A 347 24.81 -1.43 5.70
CA LEU A 347 25.09 -1.01 4.32
C LEU A 347 24.89 -2.15 3.32
N LYS A 348 25.39 -3.35 3.63
CA LYS A 348 25.14 -4.55 2.82
C LYS A 348 23.64 -4.87 2.75
N LEU A 349 22.93 -4.69 3.86
CA LEU A 349 21.49 -4.86 3.91
C LEU A 349 20.74 -3.80 3.10
N GLY A 350 21.18 -2.54 3.16
CA GLY A 350 20.66 -1.46 2.33
C GLY A 350 20.92 -1.67 0.83
N ARG A 351 22.07 -2.27 0.47
CA ARG A 351 22.35 -2.70 -0.91
C ARG A 351 21.33 -3.73 -1.38
N LEU A 352 21.09 -4.77 -0.58
CA LEU A 352 20.09 -5.79 -0.87
C LEU A 352 18.70 -5.16 -1.03
N ALA A 353 18.32 -4.27 -0.11
CA ALA A 353 17.05 -3.56 -0.15
C ALA A 353 16.87 -2.76 -1.46
N PHE A 354 17.92 -2.06 -1.89
CA PHE A 354 17.94 -1.27 -3.12
C PHE A 354 17.84 -2.15 -4.38
N GLU A 355 18.64 -3.22 -4.48
CA GLU A 355 18.61 -4.12 -5.64
C GLU A 355 17.23 -4.79 -5.81
N HIS A 356 16.59 -5.18 -4.70
CA HIS A 356 15.25 -5.77 -4.71
C HIS A 356 14.16 -4.72 -4.97
N LEU A 357 14.32 -3.48 -4.49
CA LEU A 357 13.40 -2.38 -4.78
C LEU A 357 13.36 -2.08 -6.28
N GLN A 358 14.51 -2.09 -6.96
CA GLN A 358 14.59 -1.88 -8.41
C GLN A 358 13.95 -3.01 -9.22
N LYS A 359 14.01 -4.26 -8.74
CA LYS A 359 13.39 -5.43 -9.39
C LYS A 359 11.89 -5.55 -9.10
N GLY A 360 11.39 -4.85 -8.07
CA GLY A 360 10.04 -5.05 -7.55
C GLY A 360 9.89 -6.35 -6.74
N ASP A 361 11.00 -6.91 -6.25
CA ASP A 361 11.01 -8.12 -5.44
C ASP A 361 10.79 -7.78 -3.96
N ILE A 362 9.84 -8.47 -3.32
CA ILE A 362 9.54 -8.34 -1.88
C ILE A 362 10.31 -9.38 -1.05
N MET A 363 10.76 -10.46 -1.70
CA MET A 363 11.36 -11.64 -1.08
C MET A 363 12.77 -11.89 -1.60
N PHE A 364 13.62 -12.39 -0.71
CA PHE A 364 15.00 -12.76 -1.04
C PHE A 364 15.42 -14.04 -0.31
N TYR A 365 16.38 -14.75 -0.90
CA TYR A 365 16.85 -16.06 -0.44
C TYR A 365 18.24 -15.98 0.18
N LYS A 366 18.71 -17.11 0.71
CA LYS A 366 20.07 -17.24 1.22
C LYS A 366 21.11 -16.86 0.15
N GLU A 367 20.88 -17.23 -1.10
CA GLU A 367 21.77 -16.91 -2.21
C GLU A 367 21.86 -15.39 -2.47
N ASP A 368 20.75 -14.67 -2.29
CA ASP A 368 20.72 -13.21 -2.43
C ASP A 368 21.48 -12.52 -1.28
N LEU A 369 21.37 -13.05 -0.06
CA LEU A 369 22.16 -12.62 1.09
C LEU A 369 23.66 -12.85 0.86
N GLU A 370 24.04 -14.06 0.40
CA GLU A 370 25.43 -14.42 0.12
C GLU A 370 26.02 -13.54 -1.00
N ARG A 371 25.25 -13.25 -2.05
CA ARG A 371 25.63 -12.31 -3.12
C ARG A 371 25.90 -10.88 -2.61
N CYS A 372 25.22 -10.49 -1.53
CA CYS A 372 25.44 -9.21 -0.85
C CYS A 372 26.52 -9.28 0.25
N GLY A 373 27.14 -10.45 0.48
CA GLY A 373 28.15 -10.67 1.50
C GLY A 373 27.59 -10.68 2.93
N LEU A 374 26.32 -11.09 3.10
CA LEU A 374 25.62 -11.20 4.37
C LEU A 374 25.53 -12.67 4.81
N SER A 375 25.84 -12.96 6.08
CA SER A 375 25.54 -14.27 6.66
C SER A 375 24.12 -14.33 7.22
N VAL A 376 23.50 -15.51 7.16
CA VAL A 376 22.17 -15.81 7.75
C VAL A 376 22.12 -15.48 9.25
N THR A 377 23.21 -15.78 9.97
CA THR A 377 23.35 -15.51 11.40
C THR A 377 23.44 -14.02 11.72
N GLU A 378 23.94 -13.18 10.81
CA GLU A 378 23.96 -11.73 11.02
C GLU A 378 22.62 -11.09 10.67
N ALA A 379 21.93 -11.60 9.63
CA ALA A 379 20.61 -11.11 9.21
C ALA A 379 19.52 -11.33 10.26
N SER A 380 19.52 -12.49 10.94
CA SER A 380 18.56 -12.84 12.00
C SER A 380 18.71 -12.01 13.29
N VAL A 381 19.90 -11.43 13.53
CA VAL A 381 20.18 -10.64 14.73
C VAL A 381 19.44 -9.29 14.74
N TYR A 382 19.12 -8.75 13.56
CA TYR A 382 18.35 -7.52 13.39
C TYR A 382 16.86 -7.80 13.17
N SER A 383 16.26 -8.66 14.01
CA SER A 383 14.84 -9.08 13.95
C SER A 383 13.79 -7.97 13.81
N GLY A 384 14.10 -6.71 14.14
CA GLY A 384 13.22 -5.57 13.95
C GLY A 384 13.38 -4.83 12.61
N VAL A 385 14.44 -5.10 11.86
CA VAL A 385 14.72 -4.52 10.53
C VAL A 385 14.45 -5.57 9.44
N CYS A 386 14.93 -6.80 9.68
CA CYS A 386 14.64 -7.98 8.89
C CYS A 386 14.03 -9.04 9.79
N THR A 387 12.91 -9.61 9.36
CA THR A 387 12.38 -10.80 9.99
C THR A 387 12.85 -12.01 9.20
N GLU A 388 13.47 -12.98 9.87
CA GLU A 388 13.55 -14.32 9.33
C GLU A 388 12.11 -14.84 9.22
N ILE A 389 11.64 -15.09 7.99
CA ILE A 389 10.26 -15.56 7.78
C ILE A 389 10.10 -16.99 8.31
N PHE A 390 11.18 -17.78 8.29
CA PHE A 390 11.19 -19.11 8.87
C PHE A 390 11.71 -19.06 10.30
N ARG A 391 10.82 -19.32 11.26
CA ARG A 391 11.28 -20.01 12.47
C ARG A 391 11.89 -21.34 12.03
N ARG A 392 12.92 -21.81 12.72
CA ARG A 392 13.42 -23.21 12.72
C ARG A 392 12.34 -24.27 13.06
N GLU A 393 11.05 -23.95 12.92
CA GLU A 393 9.90 -24.76 13.30
C GLU A 393 9.19 -25.38 12.07
N SER A 394 9.46 -24.97 10.82
CA SER A 394 9.07 -25.80 9.66
C SER A 394 10.11 -26.90 9.44
N VAL A 395 9.89 -28.04 10.08
CA VAL A 395 10.70 -29.27 10.01
C VAL A 395 11.00 -29.73 8.56
N ILE A 396 10.30 -29.21 7.56
CA ILE A 396 10.22 -29.79 6.21
C ILE A 396 11.17 -29.16 5.19
N PHE A 397 11.52 -27.87 5.29
CA PHE A 397 12.39 -27.22 4.30
C PHE A 397 13.60 -26.57 4.95
N GLN A 398 14.79 -27.13 4.73
CA GLN A 398 16.08 -26.54 5.12
C GLN A 398 16.47 -25.30 4.28
N LYS A 399 15.49 -24.57 3.75
CA LYS A 399 15.69 -23.37 2.92
C LYS A 399 15.03 -22.16 3.59
N SER A 400 15.85 -21.20 4.00
CA SER A 400 15.37 -19.94 4.58
C SER A 400 15.09 -18.90 3.49
N VAL A 401 13.89 -18.32 3.51
CA VAL A 401 13.45 -17.12 2.77
C VAL A 401 13.34 -15.96 3.76
N TYR A 402 13.67 -14.77 3.30
CA TYR A 402 13.71 -13.55 4.10
C TYR A 402 12.91 -12.45 3.42
N CYS A 403 12.37 -11.55 4.24
CA CYS A 403 11.80 -10.29 3.80
C CYS A 403 12.06 -9.20 4.82
N PHE A 404 11.88 -7.96 4.39
CA PHE A 404 11.76 -6.83 5.30
C PHE A 404 10.41 -6.88 6.00
N VAL A 405 10.35 -6.37 7.24
CA VAL A 405 9.11 -6.30 8.05
C VAL A 405 7.99 -5.57 7.30
N HIS A 406 8.37 -4.57 6.52
CA HIS A 406 7.48 -3.80 5.66
C HIS A 406 8.25 -3.22 4.47
N LEU A 407 7.56 -2.93 3.36
CA LEU A 407 8.15 -2.30 2.17
C LEU A 407 8.79 -0.94 2.50
N SER A 408 8.17 -0.16 3.38
CA SER A 408 8.74 1.12 3.84
C SER A 408 10.10 0.98 4.54
N VAL A 409 10.37 -0.16 5.21
CA VAL A 409 11.68 -0.43 5.81
C VAL A 409 12.70 -0.74 4.70
N GLN A 410 12.30 -1.48 3.66
CA GLN A 410 13.12 -1.72 2.48
C GLN A 410 13.46 -0.41 1.77
N GLU A 411 12.47 0.44 1.51
CA GLU A 411 12.66 1.75 0.86
C GLU A 411 13.56 2.67 1.70
N PHE A 412 13.39 2.69 3.03
CA PHE A 412 14.25 3.47 3.91
C PHE A 412 15.71 3.00 3.88
N LEU A 413 15.96 1.69 3.98
CA LEU A 413 17.32 1.14 3.91
C LEU A 413 17.96 1.34 2.54
N ALA A 414 17.16 1.22 1.47
CA ALA A 414 17.59 1.55 0.12
C ALA A 414 18.01 3.03 0.02
N ALA A 415 17.24 3.95 0.61
CA ALA A 415 17.57 5.37 0.65
C ALA A 415 18.87 5.62 1.44
N VAL A 416 19.05 4.99 2.60
CA VAL A 416 20.30 5.05 3.38
C VAL A 416 21.49 4.55 2.56
N TYR A 417 21.35 3.44 1.85
CA TYR A 417 22.40 2.91 0.98
C TYR A 417 22.72 3.84 -0.19
N MET A 418 21.70 4.35 -0.88
CA MET A 418 21.89 5.25 -2.00
C MET A 418 22.55 6.57 -1.57
N PHE A 419 22.13 7.13 -0.43
CA PHE A 419 22.76 8.31 0.14
C PHE A 419 24.22 8.03 0.53
N HIS A 420 24.52 6.87 1.13
CA HIS A 420 25.90 6.43 1.38
C HIS A 420 26.73 6.30 0.09
N CYS A 421 26.16 5.77 -0.99
CA CYS A 421 26.84 5.70 -2.29
C CYS A 421 27.16 7.08 -2.85
N PHE A 422 26.26 8.04 -2.68
CA PHE A 422 26.48 9.45 -3.01
C PHE A 422 27.66 10.04 -2.22
N THR A 423 27.64 9.94 -0.89
CA THR A 423 28.68 10.55 -0.05
C THR A 423 30.06 9.93 -0.25
N ASN A 424 30.12 8.63 -0.55
CA ASN A 424 31.37 7.90 -0.79
C ASN A 424 31.76 7.81 -2.27
N ARG A 425 31.09 8.57 -3.15
CA ARG A 425 31.42 8.68 -4.59
C ARG A 425 31.44 7.34 -5.33
N LYS A 426 30.50 6.44 -5.03
CA LYS A 426 30.30 5.19 -5.78
C LYS A 426 29.57 5.48 -7.09
N THR A 427 30.30 6.05 -8.06
CA THR A 427 29.75 6.58 -9.32
C THR A 427 29.03 5.53 -10.16
N GLU A 428 29.54 4.30 -10.22
CA GLU A 428 28.92 3.19 -10.96
C GLU A 428 27.47 2.94 -10.52
N VAL A 429 27.22 2.86 -9.21
CA VAL A 429 25.88 2.63 -8.64
C VAL A 429 24.92 3.78 -8.97
N LEU A 430 25.44 5.02 -8.93
CA LEU A 430 24.64 6.21 -9.26
C LEU A 430 24.32 6.27 -10.76
N GLN A 431 25.31 5.99 -11.62
CA GLN A 431 25.15 5.96 -13.07
C GLN A 431 24.15 4.89 -13.50
N ASP A 432 24.25 3.68 -12.94
CA ASP A 432 23.30 2.59 -13.18
C ASP A 432 21.88 2.97 -12.77
N PHE A 433 21.73 3.63 -11.61
CA PHE A 433 20.42 4.09 -11.15
C PHE A 433 19.83 5.15 -12.08
N PHE A 434 20.62 6.14 -12.50
CA PHE A 434 20.14 7.22 -13.37
C PHE A 434 20.12 6.85 -14.86
N ARG A 435 20.67 5.69 -15.25
CA ARG A 435 20.83 5.24 -16.64
C ARG A 435 21.55 6.28 -17.52
N LYS A 436 22.51 7.01 -16.96
CA LYS A 436 23.36 7.92 -17.73
C LYS A 436 24.35 7.08 -18.54
N LYS A 437 24.38 7.25 -19.87
CA LYS A 437 25.45 6.66 -20.69
C LYS A 437 26.76 7.29 -20.25
N VAL A 438 27.82 6.48 -20.23
CA VAL A 438 29.20 6.99 -20.18
C VAL A 438 29.42 7.68 -21.52
N ASP A 439 29.16 8.97 -21.60
CA ASP A 439 29.70 9.76 -22.71
C ASP A 439 31.19 9.93 -22.39
N ASP A 440 32.05 9.55 -23.34
CA ASP A 440 33.52 9.50 -23.19
C ASP A 440 34.18 10.89 -22.91
N ASP A 441 33.38 11.96 -22.84
CA ASP A 441 33.81 13.35 -22.62
C ASP A 441 33.32 13.98 -21.29
N ASP A 442 32.52 13.28 -20.47
CA ASP A 442 32.10 13.78 -19.15
C ASP A 442 33.17 13.40 -18.11
N ASP A 443 34.17 14.26 -17.93
CA ASP A 443 35.14 14.18 -16.83
C ASP A 443 34.37 13.87 -15.55
N GLY A 444 34.71 12.76 -14.87
CA GLY A 444 33.98 12.12 -13.77
C GLY A 444 33.73 13.03 -12.56
N GLY A 445 32.94 14.06 -12.79
CA GLY A 445 32.81 15.24 -11.96
C GLY A 445 31.95 14.96 -10.75
N TYR A 446 32.27 15.65 -9.67
CA TYR A 446 31.48 15.62 -8.45
C TYR A 446 30.05 16.07 -8.74
N THR A 447 29.08 15.15 -8.67
CA THR A 447 27.65 15.51 -8.74
C THR A 447 27.27 16.22 -7.43
N PRO A 448 26.81 17.48 -7.47
CA PRO A 448 26.35 18.18 -6.27
C PRO A 448 25.11 17.52 -5.65
N LEU A 449 24.90 17.71 -4.33
CA LEU A 449 23.78 17.11 -3.60
C LEU A 449 22.42 17.53 -4.17
N ASP A 450 22.28 18.79 -4.56
CA ASP A 450 21.06 19.33 -5.15
C ASP A 450 20.74 18.71 -6.50
N VAL A 451 21.75 18.46 -7.34
CA VAL A 451 21.59 17.76 -8.62
C VAL A 451 21.20 16.29 -8.37
N PHE A 452 21.87 15.61 -7.43
CA PHE A 452 21.57 14.23 -7.08
C PHE A 452 20.11 14.04 -6.59
N LEU A 453 19.66 14.88 -5.66
CA LEU A 453 18.31 14.81 -5.10
C LEU A 453 17.24 15.18 -6.14
N LYS A 454 17.51 16.18 -6.98
CA LYS A 454 16.65 16.56 -8.11
C LYS A 454 16.48 15.40 -9.09
N SER A 455 17.56 14.77 -9.54
CA SER A 455 17.51 13.62 -10.45
C SER A 455 16.79 12.41 -9.84
N ALA A 456 16.95 12.17 -8.52
CA ALA A 456 16.23 11.11 -7.83
C ALA A 456 14.71 11.38 -7.85
N MET A 457 14.29 12.62 -7.58
CA MET A 457 12.89 13.02 -7.63
C MET A 457 12.30 12.91 -9.04
N GLU A 458 13.00 13.38 -10.07
CA GLU A 458 12.58 13.26 -11.48
C GLU A 458 12.34 11.80 -11.87
N LYS A 459 13.26 10.90 -11.50
CA LYS A 459 13.11 9.46 -11.73
C LYS A 459 11.88 8.88 -11.01
N SER A 460 11.58 9.34 -9.80
CA SER A 460 10.37 8.93 -9.07
C SER A 460 9.10 9.38 -9.81
N LEU A 461 9.07 10.62 -10.30
CA LEU A 461 7.91 11.16 -11.00
C LEU A 461 7.64 10.46 -12.34
N GLN A 462 8.70 9.97 -13.01
CA GLN A 462 8.59 9.14 -14.21
C GLN A 462 8.06 7.73 -13.94
N SER A 463 8.01 7.28 -12.68
CA SER A 463 7.43 5.99 -12.33
C SER A 463 5.90 6.04 -12.39
N GLU A 464 5.31 5.16 -13.20
CA GLU A 464 3.85 5.05 -13.37
C GLU A 464 3.11 4.72 -12.05
N ASN A 465 3.66 3.83 -11.22
CA ASN A 465 3.02 3.32 -10.00
C ASN A 465 3.49 4.00 -8.70
N GLY A 466 4.57 4.79 -8.77
CA GLY A 466 5.12 5.48 -7.60
C GLY A 466 5.89 4.64 -6.61
N HIS A 467 6.40 3.48 -7.02
CA HIS A 467 7.21 2.60 -6.16
C HIS A 467 8.51 3.22 -5.62
N LEU A 468 8.92 4.41 -6.08
CA LEU A 468 10.08 5.15 -5.58
C LEU A 468 9.71 6.35 -4.70
N ASP A 469 8.43 6.63 -4.50
CA ASP A 469 7.99 7.86 -3.85
C ASP A 469 8.46 7.98 -2.41
N LEU A 470 8.29 6.92 -1.64
CA LEU A 470 8.71 6.93 -0.24
C LEU A 470 10.23 6.82 -0.13
N PHE A 471 10.88 6.06 -1.01
CA PHE A 471 12.34 6.08 -1.18
C PHE A 471 12.90 7.50 -1.38
N VAL A 472 12.33 8.31 -2.29
CA VAL A 472 12.84 9.69 -2.51
C VAL A 472 12.48 10.64 -1.37
N ARG A 473 11.33 10.46 -0.72
CA ARG A 473 11.00 11.19 0.53
C ARG A 473 12.09 10.98 1.58
N PHE A 474 12.49 9.73 1.80
CA PHE A 474 13.58 9.40 2.71
C PHE A 474 14.91 10.03 2.28
N LEU A 475 15.28 9.97 0.99
CA LEU A 475 16.51 10.62 0.51
C LEU A 475 16.57 12.11 0.83
N HIS A 476 15.45 12.83 0.64
CA HIS A 476 15.36 14.25 0.97
C HIS A 476 15.41 14.48 2.48
N GLY A 477 14.71 13.69 3.30
CA GLY A 477 14.81 13.81 4.76
C GLY A 477 16.22 13.50 5.32
N LEU A 478 16.96 12.58 4.68
CA LEU A 478 18.33 12.19 5.06
C LEU A 478 19.37 13.28 4.75
N CYS A 479 19.02 14.30 3.96
CA CYS A 479 19.92 15.43 3.72
C CYS A 479 20.04 16.38 4.93
N LEU A 480 19.09 16.34 5.87
CA LEU A 480 19.11 17.17 7.06
C LEU A 480 20.19 16.74 8.06
N GLU A 481 20.86 17.71 8.67
CA GLU A 481 21.94 17.45 9.65
C GLU A 481 21.45 16.61 10.83
N SER A 482 20.19 16.78 11.27
CA SER A 482 19.59 16.00 12.35
C SER A 482 19.64 14.49 12.06
N ASN A 483 19.20 14.07 10.87
CA ASN A 483 19.21 12.67 10.44
C ASN A 483 20.63 12.17 10.15
N GLN A 484 21.47 13.01 9.55
CA GLN A 484 22.88 12.67 9.32
C GLN A 484 23.66 12.46 10.61
N ARG A 485 23.37 13.24 11.66
CA ARG A 485 23.99 13.06 12.97
C ARG A 485 23.60 11.73 13.61
N LEU A 486 22.34 11.33 13.50
CA LEU A 486 21.84 10.04 14.02
C LEU A 486 22.48 8.85 13.29
N LEU A 487 22.63 8.95 11.97
CA LEU A 487 23.14 7.88 11.10
C LEU A 487 24.58 8.14 10.61
N ARG A 488 25.36 8.96 11.33
CA ARG A 488 26.72 9.38 10.91
C ARG A 488 27.63 8.21 10.54
N GLY A 489 27.52 7.10 11.27
CA GLY A 489 28.30 5.89 11.00
C GLY A 489 27.95 5.17 9.70
N LEU A 490 26.78 5.45 9.10
CA LEU A 490 26.29 4.86 7.87
C LEU A 490 26.45 5.81 6.69
N LEU A 491 26.01 7.06 6.84
CA LEU A 491 25.89 8.01 5.72
C LEU A 491 27.22 8.69 5.37
N GLY A 492 28.21 8.71 6.27
CA GLY A 492 29.43 9.51 6.09
C GLY A 492 29.21 10.99 6.42
N GLN A 493 30.22 11.84 6.18
CA GLN A 493 30.09 13.29 6.35
C GLN A 493 29.86 13.96 4.99
N THR A 494 28.78 14.72 4.87
CA THR A 494 28.59 15.69 3.79
C THR A 494 28.76 17.10 4.35
N GLN A 495 29.48 17.95 3.62
CA GLN A 495 29.48 19.40 3.88
C GLN A 495 28.15 19.98 3.38
N ASN A 496 27.08 19.77 4.12
CA ASN A 496 25.78 20.35 3.80
C ASN A 496 25.77 21.79 4.30
N SER A 497 26.08 22.72 3.42
CA SER A 497 25.92 24.13 3.73
C SER A 497 24.43 24.50 3.65
N PRO A 498 23.94 25.46 4.46
CA PRO A 498 22.56 25.95 4.37
C PRO A 498 22.18 26.38 2.96
N GLU A 499 23.14 26.91 2.19
CA GLU A 499 22.96 27.32 0.80
C GLU A 499 22.66 26.14 -0.13
N ILE A 500 23.28 24.97 0.08
CA ILE A 500 22.99 23.75 -0.71
C ILE A 500 21.58 23.26 -0.39
N ILE A 501 21.19 23.23 0.89
CA ILE A 501 19.84 22.81 1.29
C ILE A 501 18.79 23.76 0.70
N GLN A 502 19.06 25.06 0.70
CA GLN A 502 18.19 26.05 0.07
C GLN A 502 18.03 25.79 -1.44
N ARG A 503 19.11 25.47 -2.16
CA ARG A 503 19.03 25.08 -3.58
C ARG A 503 18.21 23.80 -3.80
N VAL A 504 18.30 22.82 -2.90
CA VAL A 504 17.46 21.61 -2.96
C VAL A 504 15.99 21.99 -2.84
N ILE A 505 15.64 22.86 -1.88
CA ILE A 505 14.28 23.35 -1.67
C ILE A 505 13.77 24.10 -2.90
N GLU A 506 14.58 25.00 -3.47
CA GLU A 506 14.26 25.75 -4.69
C GLU A 506 14.03 24.82 -5.89
N ASN A 507 14.93 23.85 -6.09
CA ASN A 507 14.78 22.83 -7.13
C ASN A 507 13.47 22.04 -7.01
N LEU A 508 13.00 21.74 -5.79
CA LEU A 508 11.71 21.09 -5.57
C LEU A 508 10.54 22.04 -5.85
N LYS A 509 10.62 23.30 -5.39
CA LYS A 509 9.56 24.30 -5.60
C LYS A 509 9.36 24.64 -7.08
N GLU A 510 10.44 24.65 -7.87
CA GLU A 510 10.47 24.99 -9.30
C GLU A 510 10.41 23.77 -10.24
N MET A 511 10.15 22.57 -9.70
CA MET A 511 10.20 21.34 -10.48
C MET A 511 9.12 21.29 -11.56
N ASN A 512 9.54 21.12 -12.81
CA ASN A 512 8.62 20.94 -13.94
C ASN A 512 7.95 19.55 -13.85
N THR A 513 6.62 19.54 -13.85
CA THR A 513 5.80 18.33 -13.87
C THR A 513 4.89 18.26 -15.10
N GLU A 514 5.22 18.98 -16.18
CA GLU A 514 4.56 18.82 -17.47
C GLU A 514 4.53 17.33 -17.85
N ASN A 515 3.34 16.81 -18.17
CA ASN A 515 3.09 15.40 -18.48
C ASN A 515 3.20 14.41 -17.31
N ILE A 516 3.34 14.87 -16.08
CA ILE A 516 3.27 14.03 -14.89
C ILE A 516 1.86 14.13 -14.28
N SER A 517 1.34 13.02 -13.77
CA SER A 517 0.03 13.02 -13.13
C SER A 517 -0.03 13.98 -11.93
N PRO A 518 -1.06 14.83 -11.83
CA PRO A 518 -1.27 15.69 -10.66
C PRO A 518 -1.26 14.92 -9.34
N ASP A 519 -1.76 13.67 -9.32
CA ASP A 519 -1.71 12.78 -8.15
C ASP A 519 -0.28 12.41 -7.73
N ARG A 520 0.69 12.44 -8.66
CA ARG A 520 2.11 12.15 -8.40
C ARG A 520 2.86 13.40 -7.94
N SER A 521 2.47 14.59 -8.43
CA SER A 521 3.13 15.86 -8.11
C SER A 521 3.13 16.17 -6.61
N ILE A 522 2.14 15.67 -5.86
CA ILE A 522 2.08 15.82 -4.41
C ILE A 522 3.31 15.24 -3.70
N ASN A 523 4.00 14.28 -4.31
CA ASN A 523 5.20 13.72 -3.73
C ASN A 523 6.31 14.77 -3.54
N ILE A 524 6.34 15.82 -4.37
CA ILE A 524 7.25 16.97 -4.21
C ILE A 524 6.97 17.69 -2.88
N PHE A 525 5.69 17.95 -2.59
CA PHE A 525 5.27 18.58 -1.34
C PHE A 525 5.61 17.70 -0.11
N HIS A 526 5.47 16.38 -0.24
CA HIS A 526 5.90 15.47 0.82
C HIS A 526 7.42 15.47 1.04
N CYS A 527 8.23 15.56 -0.03
CA CYS A 527 9.69 15.72 0.11
C CYS A 527 10.05 17.01 0.85
N LEU A 528 9.37 18.13 0.56
CA LEU A 528 9.53 19.39 1.31
C LEU A 528 9.17 19.22 2.79
N THR A 529 8.07 18.51 3.08
CA THR A 529 7.66 18.20 4.46
C THR A 529 8.71 17.37 5.19
N GLU A 530 9.31 16.36 4.53
CA GLU A 530 10.38 15.54 5.10
C GLU A 530 11.68 16.33 5.34
N MET A 531 11.90 17.39 4.58
CA MET A 531 12.98 18.35 4.81
C MET A 531 12.67 19.38 5.91
N ASN A 532 11.58 19.20 6.68
CA ASN A 532 11.09 20.18 7.67
C ASN A 532 10.80 21.56 7.07
N GLU A 533 10.55 21.64 5.77
CA GLU A 533 10.13 22.87 5.11
C GLU A 533 8.60 23.02 5.32
N GLN A 534 8.21 24.08 6.03
CA GLN A 534 6.80 24.35 6.37
C GLN A 534 6.25 25.65 5.75
N SER A 535 7.06 26.43 5.02
CA SER A 535 6.64 27.72 4.42
C SER A 535 5.44 27.53 3.51
N VAL A 536 5.51 26.55 2.59
CA VAL A 536 4.41 26.28 1.65
C VAL A 536 3.12 25.93 2.38
N HIS A 537 3.20 25.16 3.47
CA HIS A 537 2.01 24.80 4.26
C HIS A 537 1.42 26.01 4.99
N GLN A 538 2.27 26.84 5.60
CA GLN A 538 1.85 28.05 6.32
C GLN A 538 1.24 29.08 5.36
N GLU A 539 1.89 29.34 4.22
CA GLU A 539 1.41 30.25 3.18
C GLU A 539 0.03 29.84 2.65
N ILE A 540 -0.20 28.54 2.38
CA ILE A 540 -1.53 28.05 1.98
C ILE A 540 -2.56 28.16 3.11
N GLN A 541 -2.19 27.88 4.36
CA GLN A 541 -3.11 28.04 5.48
C GLN A 541 -3.55 29.51 5.65
N GLU A 542 -2.64 30.46 5.47
CA GLU A 542 -2.94 31.90 5.48
C GLU A 542 -3.80 32.30 4.29
N PHE A 543 -3.46 31.84 3.09
CA PHE A 543 -4.25 32.03 1.88
C PHE A 543 -5.70 31.54 2.07
N MET A 544 -5.89 30.35 2.65
CA MET A 544 -7.22 29.78 2.91
C MET A 544 -8.04 30.57 3.94
N LYS A 545 -7.39 31.23 4.91
CA LYS A 545 -8.04 32.09 5.91
C LYS A 545 -8.34 33.49 5.36
N SER A 546 -7.57 33.95 4.37
CA SER A 546 -7.76 35.26 3.76
C SER A 546 -9.08 35.34 3.01
N LYS A 547 -9.73 36.53 3.06
CA LYS A 547 -10.91 36.81 2.23
C LYS A 547 -10.53 37.22 0.81
N ASN A 548 -9.27 37.61 0.58
CA ASN A 548 -8.80 38.10 -0.71
C ASN A 548 -7.99 37.03 -1.44
N ARG A 549 -8.55 36.42 -2.49
CA ARG A 549 -7.93 35.34 -3.27
C ARG A 549 -7.07 35.84 -4.45
N GLU A 550 -6.69 37.11 -4.44
CA GLU A 550 -5.93 37.76 -5.51
C GLU A 550 -4.43 37.40 -5.52
N GLN A 551 -3.94 36.70 -4.48
CA GLN A 551 -2.55 36.25 -4.44
C GLN A 551 -2.30 35.19 -5.51
N GLU A 552 -1.25 35.39 -6.31
CA GLU A 552 -0.80 34.42 -7.30
C GLU A 552 -0.19 33.20 -6.61
N LEU A 553 -0.72 32.02 -6.93
CA LEU A 553 -0.25 30.75 -6.40
C LEU A 553 0.76 30.14 -7.35
N SER A 554 1.93 29.78 -6.83
CA SER A 554 2.87 28.95 -7.59
C SER A 554 2.35 27.52 -7.74
N GLU A 555 3.01 26.72 -8.56
CA GLU A 555 2.59 25.35 -8.85
C GLU A 555 2.67 24.43 -7.63
N ILE A 556 3.67 24.61 -6.76
CA ILE A 556 3.78 23.83 -5.52
C ILE A 556 2.71 24.25 -4.50
N HIS A 557 2.33 25.53 -4.47
CA HIS A 557 1.19 26.03 -3.71
C HIS A 557 -0.10 25.34 -4.18
N CYS A 558 -0.27 25.17 -5.49
CA CYS A 558 -1.40 24.45 -6.05
C CYS A 558 -1.43 22.97 -5.64
N SER A 559 -0.30 22.25 -5.67
CA SER A 559 -0.23 20.87 -5.16
C SER A 559 -0.59 20.79 -3.67
N ALA A 560 -0.03 21.69 -2.84
CA ALA A 560 -0.31 21.73 -1.41
C ALA A 560 -1.78 22.05 -1.12
N LEU A 561 -2.36 23.02 -1.81
CA LEU A 561 -3.77 23.38 -1.73
C LEU A 561 -4.66 22.21 -2.17
N ALA A 562 -4.32 21.54 -3.27
CA ALA A 562 -5.06 20.37 -3.74
C ALA A 562 -5.12 19.28 -2.68
N TYR A 563 -3.97 18.97 -2.05
CA TYR A 563 -3.91 18.03 -0.94
C TYR A 563 -4.73 18.50 0.25
N MET A 564 -4.58 19.75 0.70
CA MET A 564 -5.34 20.26 1.84
C MET A 564 -6.86 20.21 1.60
N LEU A 565 -7.34 20.62 0.42
CA LEU A 565 -8.75 20.55 0.04
C LEU A 565 -9.23 19.11 -0.04
N GLN A 566 -8.44 18.25 -0.68
CA GLN A 566 -8.76 16.83 -0.75
C GLN A 566 -8.86 16.26 0.66
N MET A 567 -7.95 16.62 1.57
CA MET A 567 -7.84 16.12 2.95
C MET A 567 -8.81 16.78 3.94
N SER A 568 -9.60 17.76 3.53
CA SER A 568 -10.60 18.39 4.39
C SER A 568 -11.71 17.39 4.79
N GLU A 569 -12.14 17.42 6.05
CA GLU A 569 -13.34 16.67 6.50
C GLU A 569 -14.63 17.25 5.91
N GLU A 570 -14.62 18.55 5.63
CA GLU A 570 -15.69 19.26 4.96
C GLU A 570 -15.56 19.12 3.45
N VAL A 571 -16.63 18.66 2.81
CA VAL A 571 -16.74 18.57 1.34
C VAL A 571 -16.94 19.98 0.79
N LEU A 572 -16.07 20.39 -0.14
CA LEU A 572 -16.14 21.69 -0.77
C LEU A 572 -17.38 21.81 -1.66
N ASP A 573 -18.18 22.87 -1.52
CA ASP A 573 -19.38 23.06 -2.34
C ASP A 573 -19.04 23.27 -3.82
N GLU A 574 -18.02 24.08 -4.11
CA GLU A 574 -17.57 24.38 -5.47
C GLU A 574 -16.06 24.59 -5.53
N LEU A 575 -15.39 23.83 -6.41
CA LEU A 575 -14.04 24.09 -6.87
C LEU A 575 -14.12 24.81 -8.22
N ASP A 576 -13.72 26.08 -8.25
CA ASP A 576 -13.70 26.89 -9.47
C ASP A 576 -12.27 27.35 -9.73
N LEU A 577 -11.63 26.77 -10.74
CA LEU A 577 -10.22 27.03 -11.03
C LEU A 577 -9.97 28.44 -11.57
N ASP A 578 -11.00 29.12 -12.09
CA ASP A 578 -10.87 30.52 -12.54
C ASP A 578 -10.75 31.49 -11.36
N LYS A 579 -11.08 31.05 -10.13
CA LYS A 579 -10.91 31.85 -8.91
C LYS A 579 -9.49 31.85 -8.36
N TYR A 580 -8.58 31.06 -8.94
CA TYR A 580 -7.19 30.95 -8.50
C TYR A 580 -6.27 31.53 -9.57
N SER A 581 -5.52 32.57 -9.21
CA SER A 581 -4.49 33.14 -10.08
C SER A 581 -3.26 32.23 -10.08
N THR A 582 -3.05 31.46 -11.14
CA THR A 582 -1.92 30.53 -11.29
C THR A 582 -1.70 30.14 -12.76
N SER A 583 -0.57 29.48 -13.06
CA SER A 583 -0.26 28.94 -14.39
C SER A 583 -1.20 27.79 -14.79
N ASP A 584 -1.23 27.43 -16.07
CA ASP A 584 -1.99 26.26 -16.54
C ASP A 584 -1.57 24.97 -15.83
N GLN A 585 -0.27 24.82 -15.55
CA GLN A 585 0.26 23.71 -14.76
C GLN A 585 -0.20 23.77 -13.29
N GLY A 586 -0.28 24.96 -12.69
CA GLY A 586 -0.89 25.16 -11.38
C GLY A 586 -2.35 24.72 -11.35
N LYS A 587 -3.15 25.11 -12.36
CA LYS A 587 -4.54 24.65 -12.52
C LYS A 587 -4.63 23.13 -12.61
N GLN A 588 -3.77 22.49 -13.40
CA GLN A 588 -3.72 21.03 -13.50
C GLN A 588 -3.40 20.36 -12.15
N ARG A 589 -2.48 20.94 -11.36
CA ARG A 589 -2.13 20.45 -10.02
C ARG A 589 -3.27 20.56 -8.99
N LEU A 590 -4.29 21.39 -9.24
CA LEU A 590 -5.48 21.51 -8.40
C LEU A 590 -6.56 20.45 -8.69
N ILE A 591 -6.50 19.77 -9.83
CA ILE A 591 -7.52 18.78 -10.25
C ILE A 591 -7.77 17.66 -9.21
N PRO A 592 -6.77 17.12 -8.50
CA PRO A 592 -7.02 16.10 -7.47
C PRO A 592 -8.01 16.51 -6.38
N ALA A 593 -8.20 17.82 -6.13
CA ALA A 593 -9.16 18.35 -5.17
C ALA A 593 -10.62 18.06 -5.55
N VAL A 594 -10.91 17.76 -6.82
CA VAL A 594 -12.25 17.39 -7.32
C VAL A 594 -12.84 16.19 -6.57
N ARG A 595 -11.99 15.33 -6.00
CA ARG A 595 -12.44 14.18 -5.19
C ARG A 595 -13.20 14.57 -3.93
N ASN A 596 -13.01 15.79 -3.43
CA ASN A 596 -13.66 16.29 -2.22
C ASN A 596 -14.52 17.53 -2.48
N CYS A 597 -15.16 17.62 -3.66
CA CYS A 597 -16.11 18.69 -3.94
C CYS A 597 -17.44 18.20 -4.53
N ARG A 598 -18.48 19.05 -4.43
CA ARG A 598 -19.81 18.80 -5.04
C ARG A 598 -19.89 19.33 -6.46
N LYS A 599 -19.22 20.45 -6.76
CA LYS A 599 -19.18 21.07 -8.08
C LYS A 599 -17.73 21.38 -8.48
N ALA A 600 -17.39 21.14 -9.74
CA ALA A 600 -16.09 21.47 -10.30
C ALA A 600 -16.25 22.25 -11.62
N ARG A 601 -15.70 23.46 -11.67
CA ARG A 601 -15.60 24.30 -12.86
C ARG A 601 -14.14 24.35 -13.31
N LEU A 602 -13.86 23.62 -14.40
CA LEU A 602 -12.52 23.45 -14.97
C LEU A 602 -12.48 24.00 -16.41
N CYS A 603 -13.14 25.13 -16.66
CA CYS A 603 -13.18 25.75 -17.99
C CYS A 603 -11.80 26.34 -18.34
N TYR A 604 -11.37 26.25 -19.61
CA TYR A 604 -10.09 26.83 -20.06
C TYR A 604 -8.89 26.46 -19.16
N CYS A 605 -8.77 25.18 -18.80
CA CYS A 605 -7.75 24.68 -17.87
C CYS A 605 -6.66 23.86 -18.59
N SER A 606 -6.57 23.94 -19.93
CA SER A 606 -5.61 23.20 -20.75
C SER A 606 -5.55 21.71 -20.37
N LEU A 607 -6.73 21.10 -20.18
CA LEU A 607 -6.84 19.72 -19.70
C LEU A 607 -6.24 18.72 -20.71
N THR A 608 -5.42 17.81 -20.19
CA THR A 608 -4.77 16.73 -20.93
C THR A 608 -5.45 15.38 -20.68
N GLU A 609 -5.07 14.32 -21.40
CA GLU A 609 -5.54 12.95 -21.12
C GLU A 609 -5.24 12.52 -19.66
N ILE A 610 -4.10 12.95 -19.13
CA ILE A 610 -3.70 12.71 -17.74
C ILE A 610 -4.70 13.36 -16.76
N SER A 611 -5.15 14.57 -17.08
CA SER A 611 -6.17 15.30 -16.32
C SER A 611 -7.51 14.54 -16.36
N CYS A 612 -7.92 14.05 -17.53
CA CYS A 612 -9.12 13.24 -17.71
C CYS A 612 -9.06 11.92 -16.93
N SER A 613 -7.90 11.27 -16.87
CA SER A 613 -7.69 10.08 -16.04
C SER A 613 -7.87 10.37 -14.55
N CYS A 614 -7.35 11.50 -14.06
CA CYS A 614 -7.56 11.94 -12.67
C CYS A 614 -9.05 12.21 -12.37
N LEU A 615 -9.76 12.86 -13.30
CA LEU A 615 -11.20 13.12 -13.18
C LEU A 615 -12.02 11.82 -13.22
N ALA A 616 -11.67 10.88 -14.10
CA ALA A 616 -12.30 9.57 -14.14
C ALA A 616 -12.08 8.80 -12.83
N SER A 617 -10.88 8.88 -12.25
CA SER A 617 -10.61 8.34 -10.92
C SER A 617 -11.45 9.01 -9.84
N ALA A 618 -11.66 10.34 -9.90
CA ALA A 618 -12.54 11.05 -8.97
C ALA A 618 -14.00 10.63 -9.09
N LEU A 619 -14.49 10.33 -10.30
CA LEU A 619 -15.85 9.83 -10.52
C LEU A 619 -16.05 8.41 -9.95
N LYS A 620 -15.01 7.57 -10.00
CA LYS A 620 -14.96 6.23 -9.40
C LYS A 620 -14.82 6.22 -7.88
N SER A 621 -14.50 7.37 -7.27
CA SER A 621 -14.29 7.46 -5.84
C SER A 621 -15.53 7.06 -5.05
N ASN A 622 -15.33 6.46 -3.88
CA ASN A 622 -16.43 6.07 -3.00
C ASN A 622 -16.18 6.62 -1.58
N PRO A 623 -16.96 7.61 -1.11
CA PRO A 623 -18.11 8.22 -1.79
C PRO A 623 -17.70 9.21 -2.90
N SER A 624 -18.39 9.17 -4.05
CA SER A 624 -18.29 10.22 -5.07
C SER A 624 -19.15 11.40 -4.64
N HIS A 625 -18.51 12.52 -4.25
CA HIS A 625 -19.19 13.74 -3.85
C HIS A 625 -19.61 14.63 -5.03
N LEU A 626 -18.96 14.46 -6.19
CA LEU A 626 -19.15 15.30 -7.37
C LEU A 626 -20.55 15.10 -7.96
N ARG A 627 -21.25 16.21 -8.24
CA ARG A 627 -22.59 16.27 -8.82
C ARG A 627 -22.63 17.12 -10.09
N ASP A 628 -21.82 18.18 -10.16
CA ASP A 628 -21.71 19.05 -11.33
C ASP A 628 -20.25 19.13 -11.79
N LEU A 629 -20.00 18.78 -13.05
CA LEU A 629 -18.68 18.86 -13.67
C LEU A 629 -18.77 19.65 -14.96
N ASN A 630 -18.09 20.79 -15.00
CA ASN A 630 -17.98 21.62 -16.17
C ASN A 630 -16.55 21.62 -16.71
N LEU A 631 -16.36 20.99 -17.88
CA LEU A 631 -15.08 20.90 -18.60
C LEU A 631 -15.10 21.71 -19.90
N SER A 632 -16.08 22.60 -20.07
CA SER A 632 -16.26 23.34 -21.32
C SER A 632 -15.01 24.11 -21.71
N TRP A 633 -14.80 24.30 -23.01
CA TRP A 633 -13.66 25.02 -23.58
C TRP A 633 -12.29 24.39 -23.30
N ASN A 634 -12.23 23.05 -23.22
CA ASN A 634 -10.98 22.31 -23.17
C ASN A 634 -10.88 21.37 -24.37
N GLN A 635 -9.69 21.23 -24.96
CA GLN A 635 -9.45 20.36 -26.13
C GLN A 635 -9.35 18.87 -25.72
N LEU A 636 -10.41 18.32 -25.14
CA LEU A 636 -10.43 16.96 -24.60
C LEU A 636 -10.32 15.88 -25.68
N GLN A 637 -10.85 16.17 -26.88
CA GLN A 637 -10.96 15.21 -27.99
C GLN A 637 -11.72 13.93 -27.57
N ASP A 638 -11.75 12.93 -28.46
CA ASP A 638 -12.44 11.67 -28.17
C ASP A 638 -11.74 10.82 -27.10
N SER A 639 -10.41 10.89 -27.02
CA SER A 639 -9.64 10.13 -26.03
C SER A 639 -9.92 10.59 -24.59
N GLY A 640 -9.96 11.91 -24.37
CA GLY A 640 -10.32 12.48 -23.06
C GLY A 640 -11.73 12.08 -22.62
N VAL A 641 -12.72 12.15 -23.52
CA VAL A 641 -14.10 11.72 -23.22
C VAL A 641 -14.19 10.22 -22.95
N LYS A 642 -13.45 9.38 -23.70
CA LYS A 642 -13.41 7.94 -23.45
C LYS A 642 -12.88 7.62 -22.05
N LEU A 643 -11.84 8.33 -21.59
CA LEU A 643 -11.33 8.19 -20.22
C LEU A 643 -12.38 8.59 -19.18
N LEU A 644 -13.05 9.73 -19.37
CA LEU A 644 -14.14 10.18 -18.49
C LEU A 644 -15.31 9.20 -18.45
N CYS A 645 -15.67 8.60 -19.59
CA CYS A 645 -16.72 7.59 -19.69
C CYS A 645 -16.41 6.39 -18.80
N SER A 646 -15.16 5.96 -18.69
CA SER A 646 -14.79 4.89 -17.76
C SER A 646 -15.12 5.22 -16.30
N GLY A 647 -15.14 6.51 -15.93
CA GLY A 647 -15.58 6.97 -14.61
C GLY A 647 -17.09 7.05 -14.47
N LEU A 648 -17.80 7.47 -15.52
CA LEU A 648 -19.26 7.47 -15.57
C LEU A 648 -19.87 6.08 -15.52
N GLU A 649 -19.15 5.08 -16.05
CA GLU A 649 -19.51 3.66 -16.00
C GLU A 649 -19.43 3.07 -14.59
N SER A 650 -18.82 3.77 -13.62
CA SER A 650 -18.73 3.27 -12.25
C SER A 650 -20.09 3.28 -11.55
N PRO A 651 -20.45 2.21 -10.81
CA PRO A 651 -21.65 2.19 -9.96
C PRO A 651 -21.60 3.21 -8.81
N HIS A 652 -20.41 3.72 -8.48
CA HIS A 652 -20.19 4.76 -7.47
C HIS A 652 -20.33 6.17 -8.03
N CYS A 653 -20.38 6.34 -9.36
CA CYS A 653 -20.56 7.65 -9.96
C CYS A 653 -21.92 8.22 -9.58
N ARG A 654 -21.92 9.47 -9.10
CA ARG A 654 -23.13 10.19 -8.70
C ARG A 654 -23.29 11.50 -9.46
N LEU A 655 -22.58 11.68 -10.57
CA LEU A 655 -22.60 12.90 -11.36
C LEU A 655 -23.99 13.13 -11.97
N GLU A 656 -24.53 14.33 -11.77
CA GLU A 656 -25.86 14.73 -12.25
C GLU A 656 -25.78 15.68 -13.45
N THR A 657 -24.73 16.50 -13.53
CA THR A 657 -24.51 17.45 -14.62
C THR A 657 -23.11 17.30 -15.19
N LEU A 658 -23.01 17.14 -16.51
CA LEU A 658 -21.75 17.11 -17.26
C LEU A 658 -21.83 18.10 -18.42
N LYS A 659 -20.91 19.07 -18.45
CA LYS A 659 -20.82 20.06 -19.52
C LYS A 659 -19.50 19.89 -20.27
N LEU A 660 -19.60 19.62 -21.56
CA LEU A 660 -18.50 19.41 -22.50
C LEU A 660 -18.61 20.36 -23.70
N TRP A 661 -19.14 21.57 -23.47
CA TRP A 661 -19.30 22.56 -24.53
C TRP A 661 -17.92 22.93 -25.11
N HIS A 662 -17.75 22.84 -26.44
CA HIS A 662 -16.53 23.26 -27.15
C HIS A 662 -15.30 22.47 -26.69
N CYS A 663 -15.41 21.14 -26.79
CA CYS A 663 -14.37 20.19 -26.41
C CYS A 663 -13.72 19.40 -27.56
N SER A 664 -14.06 19.76 -28.81
CA SER A 664 -13.59 19.09 -30.05
C SER A 664 -13.99 17.62 -30.11
N LEU A 665 -15.25 17.34 -29.80
CA LEU A 665 -15.81 15.99 -29.77
C LEU A 665 -16.28 15.53 -31.16
N THR A 666 -16.18 14.23 -31.43
CA THR A 666 -16.73 13.62 -32.64
C THR A 666 -17.80 12.56 -32.31
N GLU A 667 -18.28 11.83 -33.32
CA GLU A 667 -19.21 10.71 -33.16
C GLU A 667 -18.67 9.59 -32.23
N ILE A 668 -17.34 9.46 -32.12
CA ILE A 668 -16.70 8.49 -31.23
C ILE A 668 -16.98 8.84 -29.75
N SER A 669 -16.92 10.13 -29.40
CA SER A 669 -17.30 10.63 -28.07
C SER A 669 -18.75 10.33 -27.74
N CYS A 670 -19.67 10.59 -28.69
CA CYS A 670 -21.09 10.28 -28.51
C CYS A 670 -21.32 8.78 -28.27
N SER A 671 -20.63 7.92 -29.03
CA SER A 671 -20.71 6.46 -28.88
C SER A 671 -20.22 6.00 -27.50
N SER A 672 -19.13 6.60 -27.01
CA SER A 672 -18.58 6.31 -25.68
C SER A 672 -19.54 6.75 -24.56
N LEU A 673 -20.15 7.93 -24.69
CA LEU A 673 -21.16 8.43 -23.76
C LEU A 673 -22.41 7.53 -23.74
N VAL A 674 -22.85 7.05 -24.90
CA VAL A 674 -23.98 6.09 -24.98
C VAL A 674 -23.67 4.80 -24.24
N SER A 675 -22.45 4.26 -24.40
CA SER A 675 -22.01 3.08 -23.65
C SER A 675 -22.06 3.34 -22.15
N ALA A 676 -21.49 4.47 -21.71
CA ALA A 676 -21.43 4.82 -20.30
C ALA A 676 -22.82 4.95 -19.68
N LEU A 677 -23.74 5.65 -20.35
CA LEU A 677 -25.10 5.86 -19.88
C LEU A 677 -25.97 4.59 -19.88
N LYS A 678 -25.55 3.50 -20.56
CA LYS A 678 -26.22 2.19 -20.54
C LYS A 678 -25.69 1.23 -19.47
N SER A 679 -24.42 1.37 -19.07
CA SER A 679 -23.71 0.39 -18.25
C SER A 679 -24.26 0.26 -16.82
N ASN A 680 -24.80 1.34 -16.26
CA ASN A 680 -25.41 1.42 -14.93
C ASN A 680 -26.55 2.45 -14.96
N PRO A 681 -27.53 2.41 -14.02
CA PRO A 681 -28.55 3.45 -13.93
C PRO A 681 -27.88 4.80 -13.70
N SER A 682 -27.73 5.56 -14.79
CA SER A 682 -26.99 6.81 -14.75
C SER A 682 -27.68 7.79 -13.81
N HIS A 683 -26.90 8.50 -13.01
CA HIS A 683 -27.40 9.63 -12.23
C HIS A 683 -27.44 10.93 -13.04
N LEU A 684 -26.93 10.91 -14.28
CA LEU A 684 -26.80 12.08 -15.13
C LEU A 684 -28.17 12.56 -15.60
N ARG A 685 -28.47 13.82 -15.28
CA ARG A 685 -29.70 14.53 -15.65
C ARG A 685 -29.44 15.57 -16.73
N VAL A 686 -28.27 16.18 -16.75
CA VAL A 686 -27.92 17.23 -17.71
C VAL A 686 -26.62 16.86 -18.42
N LEU A 687 -26.67 16.82 -19.75
CA LEU A 687 -25.53 16.62 -20.62
C LEU A 687 -25.52 17.74 -21.66
N ASP A 688 -24.47 18.55 -21.64
CA ASP A 688 -24.29 19.66 -22.60
C ASP A 688 -23.10 19.36 -23.51
N LEU A 689 -23.37 19.10 -24.79
CA LEU A 689 -22.40 18.83 -25.85
C LEU A 689 -22.38 19.96 -26.88
N SER A 690 -23.01 21.09 -26.60
CA SER A 690 -23.15 22.20 -27.56
C SER A 690 -21.80 22.65 -28.14
N VAL A 691 -21.82 23.17 -29.36
CA VAL A 691 -20.65 23.75 -30.07
C VAL A 691 -19.45 22.79 -30.21
N ASN A 692 -19.72 21.49 -30.43
CA ASN A 692 -18.70 20.48 -30.77
C ASN A 692 -18.66 20.08 -32.26
N GLN A 693 -19.30 20.83 -33.16
CA GLN A 693 -19.42 20.47 -34.59
C GLN A 693 -20.00 19.06 -34.85
N LEU A 694 -20.81 18.54 -33.93
CA LEU A 694 -21.45 17.23 -34.03
C LEU A 694 -22.61 17.26 -35.04
N GLN A 695 -22.64 16.31 -35.96
CA GLN A 695 -23.77 16.10 -36.87
C GLN A 695 -24.95 15.45 -36.13
N ASP A 696 -26.18 15.66 -36.60
CA ASP A 696 -27.39 15.11 -35.95
C ASP A 696 -27.36 13.56 -35.88
N SER A 697 -26.75 12.91 -36.87
CA SER A 697 -26.55 11.45 -36.90
C SER A 697 -25.71 10.95 -35.72
N ALA A 698 -24.71 11.72 -35.28
CA ALA A 698 -23.83 11.35 -34.17
C ALA A 698 -24.53 11.46 -32.80
N VAL A 699 -25.50 12.38 -32.66
CA VAL A 699 -26.23 12.61 -31.40
C VAL A 699 -27.51 11.76 -31.33
N LYS A 700 -28.01 11.27 -32.46
CA LYS A 700 -29.21 10.42 -32.53
C LYS A 700 -29.17 9.21 -31.55
N PRO A 701 -28.06 8.46 -31.41
CA PRO A 701 -27.97 7.38 -30.43
C PRO A 701 -28.19 7.83 -28.98
N LEU A 702 -27.77 9.05 -28.60
CA LEU A 702 -28.02 9.62 -27.27
C LEU A 702 -29.50 9.97 -27.06
N ARG A 703 -30.18 10.48 -28.10
CA ARG A 703 -31.63 10.74 -28.04
C ARG A 703 -32.43 9.44 -27.94
N ASP A 704 -32.01 8.39 -28.66
CA ASP A 704 -32.67 7.09 -28.64
C ASP A 704 -32.57 6.38 -27.27
N LEU A 705 -31.65 6.79 -26.38
CA LEU A 705 -31.61 6.32 -24.99
C LEU A 705 -32.88 6.64 -24.20
N GLN A 706 -33.69 7.63 -24.61
CA GLN A 706 -35.00 7.94 -23.99
C GLN A 706 -35.93 6.74 -23.91
N LYS A 707 -35.74 5.76 -24.79
CA LYS A 707 -36.54 4.52 -24.83
C LYS A 707 -36.08 3.49 -23.79
N SER A 708 -34.96 3.71 -23.12
CA SER A 708 -34.42 2.83 -22.08
C SER A 708 -35.17 3.03 -20.76
N PRO A 709 -35.53 1.97 -20.03
CA PRO A 709 -36.19 2.09 -18.72
C PRO A 709 -35.33 2.81 -17.66
N ASP A 710 -34.00 2.81 -17.83
CA ASP A 710 -33.04 3.45 -16.92
C ASP A 710 -32.66 4.88 -17.34
N TYR A 711 -33.39 5.49 -18.29
CA TYR A 711 -33.12 6.84 -18.76
C TYR A 711 -33.47 7.91 -17.72
N ARG A 712 -32.48 8.71 -17.31
CA ARG A 712 -32.65 9.80 -16.34
C ARG A 712 -32.28 11.19 -16.86
N LEU A 713 -31.86 11.29 -18.13
CA LEU A 713 -31.38 12.55 -18.69
C LEU A 713 -32.57 13.49 -18.97
N GLU A 714 -32.69 14.56 -18.19
CA GLU A 714 -33.73 15.58 -18.31
C GLU A 714 -33.39 16.61 -19.40
N THR A 715 -32.10 16.87 -19.64
CA THR A 715 -31.63 17.85 -20.62
C THR A 715 -30.43 17.33 -21.41
N LEU A 716 -30.56 17.32 -22.74
CA LEU A 716 -29.48 17.11 -23.70
C LEU A 716 -29.38 18.35 -24.59
N ARG A 717 -28.22 19.02 -24.58
CA ARG A 717 -27.96 20.23 -25.39
C ARG A 717 -26.83 20.04 -26.36
#